data_AF-A0A0W0TDM7-F1
#
_entry.id   AF-A0A0W0TDM7-F1
#
_cell.length_a   1.000
_cell.length_b   1.000
_cell.length_c   1.000
_cell.angle_alpha   90.00
_cell.angle_beta   90.00
_cell.angle_gamma   90.00
#
_symmetry.space_group_name_H-M   'P 1'
#
loop_
_entity.id
_entity.type
_entity.pdbx_description
1 polymer ?
#
loop_
_entity_poly.entity_id
_entity_poly.type
_entity_poly.pdbx_seq_one_letter_code
_entity_poly.pdbx_strand_id
1 'polypeptide(L)'
;MYSKVEKQDANLTKFLQRKHLDTQLFESTDGGVSIDSPIEAHSGWAFRHIYSVAYNGSKTQGLSRVHHGIQHVNRACMYVPVIANLYRKHGDKEALALTPELLKLIQIAVIFHDSAREGEEKDFWDLESALFIFNYFTKILKVNPTTATMIAEAMANKDHGADNHYVEHRLVQSNSGITWVSKGLTQPREKNIYQKLIHDADCLDIIRARNHFDATYLDFYQDIAKNNELAFEEMAKLISEARSIIDLQGDSRNQLNNKVKTLYECENGYKRSTETINDERHPLMYKLHERLLSEEELSRLPEQQLLDKSSVVYNPENGATAENLKVAMDEGKLFARGIGFPSATFTESKRKNRKESLADLELRKVLRRPGIATQTLKQAKRNVKDGNPFRSMTMIGTSSLYAGAGFLSLANLDQVQEIYLTDANTGRGKKLRDQNQALSEEGKIEKLAALHRNQKMGGSSRALAGYVDTHNEVLYHPRKYDAIFYTPDQAGLDKMGLGASKKNRFLSPLLQAIYLQNAYAVAAKVFNDKCRRLGKEEYLIEEWLPIYEYSGKHNYIRPAPEIKEEDVIAMWKELTLIFMKNILKKRCGYGKLKAMTIDNIKTLSIYQTLTMCIGSQLTNHPADNNYSHKLQNQIDTVILAKKEQLLFEKVQYIRKKIKQDPNTLLTKEVFFVLLNEPIIREEFKKEISQLIAEQLVDPRTFFNNLDPTAFAFDNTYLYNNYLLEDKEGAINTNPFTIKEYYKYSSIRLYELAKRLDLPEAIQIREAASTYAIDFDMKHAIRYNMPFRIIFDIYQVKKETKEEKTEQYKNRVSQPKKVNLREKVLAVGENNNPLLARLNRQIQPAELADPQLISPPKSKSLYQVFVENLGQEKMDHDPIFTKTLLKTRMTPGVAIIKDLTAINSFYCQKIMDTRYSSEKVKRELDLFYQDALDIRLSDNPSKQQMIDSAHKHFQHRDSKARILADALMVISSLFGVGLLVVAGRVLSGRTLFFSKAPTARETELRNSLQMG
;
A
#
# COMPACT_ATOMS: atom_id res chain seq x y z
N MET A 1 30.76 10.09 -22.56
CA MET A 1 30.15 11.05 -23.50
C MET A 1 29.91 12.40 -22.79
N TYR A 2 30.88 12.90 -22.00
CA TYR A 2 30.82 14.18 -21.28
C TYR A 2 32.16 14.91 -21.47
N SER A 3 32.41 15.44 -22.68
CA SER A 3 33.62 16.24 -22.98
C SER A 3 33.27 17.49 -23.80
N LYS A 4 32.23 18.20 -23.36
CA LYS A 4 32.07 19.61 -23.73
C LYS A 4 31.97 20.39 -22.44
N VAL A 5 32.99 21.20 -22.17
CA VAL A 5 32.92 22.32 -21.24
C VAL A 5 31.86 23.26 -21.82
N GLU A 6 30.60 23.09 -21.42
CA GLU A 6 29.59 24.12 -21.62
C GLU A 6 29.96 25.26 -20.67
N LYS A 7 30.44 26.37 -21.23
CA LYS A 7 30.34 27.66 -20.55
C LYS A 7 28.86 27.86 -20.26
N GLN A 8 28.42 27.61 -19.03
CA GLN A 8 27.08 27.99 -18.60
C GLN A 8 26.94 29.50 -18.83
N ASP A 9 25.88 29.87 -19.56
CA ASP A 9 25.67 31.20 -20.12
C ASP A 9 25.79 32.27 -19.03
N ALA A 10 26.78 33.16 -19.13
CA ALA A 10 27.16 34.13 -18.09
C ALA A 10 26.14 35.26 -17.87
N ASN A 11 24.90 35.07 -18.34
CA ASN A 11 23.81 36.04 -18.28
C ASN A 11 22.71 35.52 -17.35
N LEU A 12 22.80 35.92 -16.07
CA LEU A 12 21.84 35.60 -15.01
C LEU A 12 20.38 35.93 -15.41
N THR A 13 20.14 36.99 -16.17
CA THR A 13 18.80 37.38 -16.63
C THR A 13 18.18 36.31 -17.54
N LYS A 14 18.93 35.82 -18.54
CA LYS A 14 18.45 34.72 -19.41
C LYS A 14 18.21 33.44 -18.61
N PHE A 15 19.07 33.20 -17.63
CA PHE A 15 18.98 32.04 -16.76
C PHE A 15 17.69 32.07 -15.91
N LEU A 16 17.41 33.20 -15.25
CA LEU A 16 16.19 33.41 -14.47
C LEU A 16 14.92 33.28 -15.34
N GLN A 17 14.94 33.82 -16.56
CA GLN A 17 13.84 33.64 -17.53
C GLN A 17 13.57 32.17 -17.85
N ARG A 18 14.62 31.37 -18.08
CA ARG A 18 14.50 29.93 -18.34
C ARG A 18 13.82 29.18 -17.19
N LYS A 19 14.09 29.63 -15.95
CA LYS A 19 13.50 29.09 -14.71
C LYS A 19 12.11 29.64 -14.39
N HIS A 20 11.57 30.55 -15.21
CA HIS A 20 10.35 31.31 -14.93
C HIS A 20 10.40 32.12 -13.62
N LEU A 21 11.59 32.58 -13.25
CA LEU A 21 11.81 33.47 -12.12
C LEU A 21 11.90 34.92 -12.58
N ASP A 22 11.68 35.86 -11.65
CA ASP A 22 11.84 37.28 -11.93
C ASP A 22 13.27 37.58 -12.42
N THR A 23 13.39 38.30 -13.52
CA THR A 23 14.69 38.73 -14.07
C THR A 23 15.48 39.65 -13.14
N GLN A 24 14.79 40.34 -12.23
CA GLN A 24 15.37 41.26 -11.24
C GLN A 24 15.47 40.63 -9.85
N LEU A 25 15.37 39.29 -9.75
CA LEU A 25 15.32 38.54 -8.49
C LEU A 25 16.36 38.97 -7.45
N PHE A 26 17.58 39.26 -7.90
CA PHE A 26 18.71 39.63 -7.04
C PHE A 26 19.08 41.11 -7.12
N GLU A 27 18.24 41.94 -7.76
CA GLU A 27 18.46 43.38 -7.94
C GLU A 27 17.60 44.22 -7.00
N SER A 28 16.42 43.73 -6.60
CA SER A 28 15.57 44.39 -5.60
C SER A 28 15.84 43.87 -4.19
N THR A 29 15.86 44.77 -3.21
CA THR A 29 15.90 44.43 -1.77
C THR A 29 14.49 44.16 -1.23
N ASP A 30 13.56 43.66 -2.06
CA ASP A 30 12.18 43.44 -1.64
C ASP A 30 12.14 42.58 -0.37
N GLY A 31 11.59 43.16 0.71
CA GLY A 31 11.50 42.55 2.04
C GLY A 31 12.61 42.92 3.04
N GLY A 32 13.60 43.75 2.68
CA GLY A 32 14.56 44.33 3.65
C GLY A 32 15.46 43.32 4.38
N VAL A 33 15.65 42.12 3.81
CA VAL A 33 16.43 41.05 4.46
C VAL A 33 17.93 41.38 4.44
N SER A 34 18.56 41.33 5.60
CA SER A 34 20.00 41.50 5.81
C SER A 34 20.63 40.23 6.36
N ILE A 35 21.97 40.16 6.45
CA ILE A 35 22.66 39.03 7.10
C ILE A 35 22.24 38.85 8.56
N ASP A 36 21.80 39.92 9.25
CA ASP A 36 21.37 39.87 10.65
C ASP A 36 19.93 39.35 10.82
N SER A 37 19.16 39.31 9.73
CA SER A 37 17.77 38.82 9.76
C SER A 37 17.69 37.36 10.21
N PRO A 38 16.65 36.93 10.94
CA PRO A 38 16.54 35.55 11.37
C PRO A 38 16.40 34.59 10.17
N ILE A 39 16.74 33.32 10.36
CA ILE A 39 16.67 32.30 9.29
C ILE A 39 15.26 32.23 8.66
N GLU A 40 14.18 32.44 9.45
CA GLU A 40 12.83 32.47 8.89
C GLU A 40 12.62 33.58 7.84
N ALA A 41 13.32 34.71 7.92
CA ALA A 41 13.21 35.79 6.94
C ALA A 41 13.85 35.38 5.60
N HIS A 42 14.99 34.69 5.65
CA HIS A 42 15.66 34.14 4.47
C HIS A 42 14.83 33.02 3.82
N SER A 43 14.27 32.10 4.61
CA SER A 43 13.32 31.07 4.15
C SER A 43 12.09 31.69 3.49
N GLY A 44 11.50 32.70 4.15
CA GLY A 44 10.33 33.40 3.63
C GLY A 44 10.60 34.09 2.29
N TRP A 45 11.77 34.74 2.17
CA TRP A 45 12.24 35.30 0.91
C TRP A 45 12.36 34.22 -0.17
N ALA A 46 13.05 33.11 0.11
CA ALA A 46 13.22 32.02 -0.85
C ALA A 46 11.87 31.40 -1.26
N PHE A 47 10.90 31.30 -0.35
CA PHE A 47 9.56 30.84 -0.68
C PHE A 47 8.85 31.77 -1.67
N ARG A 48 8.74 33.06 -1.35
CA ARG A 48 8.04 34.04 -2.19
C ARG A 48 8.62 34.09 -3.59
N HIS A 49 9.93 34.03 -3.69
CA HIS A 49 10.65 34.32 -4.91
C HIS A 49 11.03 33.09 -5.74
N ILE A 50 11.15 31.90 -5.13
CA ILE A 50 11.67 30.69 -5.79
C ILE A 50 10.72 29.50 -5.61
N TYR A 51 10.50 29.05 -4.36
CA TYR A 51 9.81 27.78 -4.11
C TYR A 51 8.29 27.83 -4.32
N SER A 52 7.70 29.03 -4.32
CA SER A 52 6.29 29.23 -4.70
C SER A 52 6.06 29.15 -6.21
N VAL A 53 7.13 29.22 -7.02
CA VAL A 53 7.09 29.09 -8.48
C VAL A 53 7.19 27.60 -8.86
N ALA A 54 6.22 27.13 -9.64
CA ALA A 54 6.10 25.73 -10.03
C ALA A 54 7.00 25.39 -11.22
N TYR A 55 7.50 24.15 -11.27
CA TYR A 55 8.23 23.65 -12.44
C TYR A 55 7.34 23.74 -13.69
N ASN A 56 7.81 24.48 -14.70
CA ASN A 56 7.09 24.70 -15.97
C ASN A 56 5.65 25.22 -15.80
N GLY A 57 5.34 25.91 -14.68
CA GLY A 57 4.03 26.50 -14.40
C GLY A 57 2.93 25.53 -13.93
N SER A 58 3.23 24.23 -13.76
CA SER A 58 2.21 23.24 -13.35
C SER A 58 2.31 22.87 -11.87
N LYS A 59 1.20 23.01 -11.13
CA LYS A 59 1.14 22.63 -9.71
C LYS A 59 0.72 21.17 -9.55
N THR A 60 1.44 20.41 -8.74
CA THR A 60 1.04 19.06 -8.34
C THR A 60 0.32 19.13 -7.01
N GLN A 61 -0.96 18.71 -6.99
CA GLN A 61 -1.79 18.68 -5.77
C GLN A 61 -1.91 20.03 -5.04
N GLY A 62 -1.86 21.14 -5.79
CA GLY A 62 -1.93 22.51 -5.25
C GLY A 62 -0.60 23.08 -4.74
N LEU A 63 0.48 22.29 -4.77
CA LEU A 63 1.84 22.69 -4.38
C LEU A 63 2.70 22.90 -5.64
N SER A 64 3.60 23.88 -5.58
CA SER A 64 4.48 24.24 -6.70
C SER A 64 5.63 23.26 -6.89
N ARG A 65 6.22 22.77 -5.78
CA ARG A 65 7.32 21.79 -5.76
C ARG A 65 7.06 20.83 -4.61
N VAL A 66 6.72 19.57 -4.89
CA VAL A 66 6.22 18.64 -3.85
C VAL A 66 7.37 17.98 -3.11
N HIS A 67 8.44 17.59 -3.80
CA HIS A 67 9.54 16.85 -3.18
C HIS A 67 10.72 17.75 -2.79
N HIS A 68 11.06 18.71 -3.65
CA HIS A 68 12.12 19.70 -3.44
C HIS A 68 11.53 21.11 -3.23
N GLY A 69 10.54 21.20 -2.33
CA GLY A 69 9.86 22.43 -1.93
C GLY A 69 10.50 23.15 -0.74
N ILE A 70 9.88 24.23 -0.25
CA ILE A 70 10.43 25.02 0.86
C ILE A 70 10.46 24.21 2.17
N GLN A 71 9.50 23.30 2.36
CA GLN A 71 9.47 22.45 3.55
C GLN A 71 10.74 21.60 3.68
N HIS A 72 11.19 21.01 2.57
CA HIS A 72 12.38 20.16 2.54
C HIS A 72 13.63 20.96 2.95
N VAL A 73 13.88 22.08 2.26
CA VAL A 73 15.09 22.88 2.52
C VAL A 73 15.06 23.51 3.92
N ASN A 74 13.88 23.77 4.48
CA ASN A 74 13.74 24.22 5.87
C ASN A 74 14.13 23.15 6.88
N ARG A 75 13.75 21.87 6.66
CA ARG A 75 14.22 20.78 7.53
C ARG A 75 15.72 20.56 7.41
N ALA A 76 16.26 20.56 6.20
CA ALA A 76 17.71 20.46 6.00
C ALA A 76 18.44 21.62 6.73
N CYS A 77 17.98 22.87 6.56
CA CYS A 77 18.53 24.05 7.23
C CYS A 77 18.48 23.94 8.77
N MET A 78 17.43 23.32 9.30
CA MET A 78 17.25 23.05 10.73
C MET A 78 18.22 21.98 11.26
N TYR A 79 18.63 21.00 10.42
CA TYR A 79 19.60 19.97 10.80
C TYR A 79 21.04 20.48 10.88
N VAL A 80 21.39 21.53 10.12
CA VAL A 80 22.75 22.10 10.07
C VAL A 80 23.37 22.39 11.45
N PRO A 81 22.73 23.17 12.35
CA PRO A 81 23.29 23.44 13.68
C PRO A 81 23.45 22.17 14.53
N VAL A 82 22.52 21.22 14.40
CA VAL A 82 22.58 19.94 15.12
C VAL A 82 23.81 19.15 14.70
N ILE A 83 24.01 18.97 13.39
CA ILE A 83 25.13 18.20 12.84
C ILE A 83 26.45 18.91 13.14
N ALA A 84 26.52 20.25 13.02
CA ALA A 84 27.72 21.02 13.37
C ALA A 84 28.12 20.83 14.84
N ASN A 85 27.15 20.83 15.75
CA ASN A 85 27.40 20.57 17.17
C ASN A 85 27.85 19.12 17.43
N LEU A 86 27.36 18.14 16.66
CA LEU A 86 27.86 16.75 16.74
C LEU A 86 29.33 16.64 16.29
N TYR A 87 29.71 17.24 15.15
CA TYR A 87 31.12 17.28 14.72
C TYR A 87 32.01 17.95 15.78
N ARG A 88 31.57 19.07 16.36
CA ARG A 88 32.29 19.76 17.45
C ARG A 88 32.44 18.90 18.70
N LYS A 89 31.37 18.21 19.12
CA LYS A 89 31.39 17.34 20.32
C LYS A 89 32.43 16.23 20.19
N HIS A 90 32.67 15.75 18.98
CA HIS A 90 33.64 14.69 18.68
C HIS A 90 34.99 15.20 18.15
N GLY A 91 35.29 16.49 18.37
CA GLY A 91 36.63 17.04 18.18
C GLY A 91 37.03 17.33 16.73
N ASP A 92 36.08 17.48 15.81
CA ASP A 92 36.39 17.91 14.44
C ASP A 92 36.95 19.34 14.44
N LYS A 93 38.19 19.49 13.94
CA LYS A 93 38.93 20.75 14.02
C LYS A 93 38.31 21.86 13.18
N GLU A 94 37.75 21.54 12.01
CA GLU A 94 37.13 22.53 11.15
C GLU A 94 35.77 22.97 11.73
N ALA A 95 35.01 22.03 12.31
CA ALA A 95 33.77 22.34 13.01
C ALA A 95 34.00 23.18 14.28
N LEU A 96 35.09 22.93 15.03
CA LEU A 96 35.48 23.75 16.18
C LEU A 96 35.83 25.20 15.78
N ALA A 97 36.35 25.39 14.57
CA ALA A 97 36.66 26.70 14.01
C ALA A 97 35.45 27.45 13.42
N LEU A 98 34.28 26.81 13.30
CA LEU A 98 33.05 27.47 12.83
C LEU A 98 32.65 28.63 13.74
N THR A 99 32.27 29.75 13.12
CA THR A 99 31.66 30.89 13.82
C THR A 99 30.14 30.87 13.63
N PRO A 100 29.36 31.55 14.50
CA PRO A 100 27.92 31.68 14.32
C PRO A 100 27.53 32.33 12.97
N GLU A 101 28.32 33.29 12.50
CA GLU A 101 28.10 33.95 11.21
C GLU A 101 28.29 32.96 10.04
N LEU A 102 29.37 32.17 10.04
CA LEU A 102 29.59 31.14 9.01
C LEU A 102 28.50 30.07 9.05
N LEU A 103 28.09 29.61 10.24
CA LEU A 103 26.99 28.67 10.39
C LEU A 103 25.69 29.21 9.78
N LYS A 104 25.38 30.49 10.04
CA LYS A 104 24.20 31.17 9.48
C LYS A 104 24.27 31.22 7.95
N LEU A 105 25.43 31.53 7.38
CA LEU A 105 25.60 31.49 5.92
C LEU A 105 25.44 30.07 5.36
N ILE A 106 25.94 29.03 6.04
CA ILE A 106 25.72 27.63 5.64
C ILE A 106 24.23 27.27 5.68
N GLN A 107 23.53 27.67 6.74
CA GLN A 107 22.07 27.49 6.84
C GLN A 107 21.34 28.15 5.66
N ILE A 108 21.67 29.39 5.33
CA ILE A 108 21.11 30.09 4.17
C ILE A 108 21.49 29.36 2.87
N ALA A 109 22.71 28.84 2.73
CA ALA A 109 23.08 28.05 1.57
C ALA A 109 22.23 26.77 1.42
N VAL A 110 21.96 26.07 2.52
CA VAL A 110 21.06 24.91 2.52
C VAL A 110 19.64 25.28 2.12
N ILE A 111 19.13 26.47 2.45
CA ILE A 111 17.83 26.95 1.94
C ILE A 111 17.82 27.04 0.41
N PHE A 112 18.97 27.21 -0.24
CA PHE A 112 19.09 27.38 -1.68
C PHE A 112 19.61 26.15 -2.44
N HIS A 113 19.97 25.05 -1.78
CA HIS A 113 20.65 23.93 -2.47
C HIS A 113 19.83 23.34 -3.64
N ASP A 114 18.50 23.34 -3.53
CA ASP A 114 17.56 22.89 -4.56
C ASP A 114 16.84 24.03 -5.31
N SER A 115 17.31 25.26 -5.13
CA SER A 115 16.58 26.46 -5.59
C SER A 115 16.46 26.53 -7.11
N ALA A 116 17.48 26.06 -7.84
CA ALA A 116 17.54 26.13 -9.29
C ALA A 116 16.90 24.92 -10.00
N ARG A 117 16.28 23.95 -9.31
CA ARG A 117 15.66 22.79 -9.98
C ARG A 117 14.62 23.23 -11.03
N GLU A 118 14.58 22.52 -12.15
CA GLU A 118 13.54 22.65 -13.21
C GLU A 118 12.55 21.48 -13.21
N GLY A 119 12.83 20.44 -12.42
CA GLY A 119 12.01 19.24 -12.33
C GLY A 119 12.41 18.34 -11.16
N GLU A 120 11.71 17.20 -11.06
CA GLU A 120 11.88 16.20 -9.99
C GLU A 120 12.77 15.03 -10.43
N GLU A 121 13.33 15.09 -11.65
CA GLU A 121 14.25 14.10 -12.20
C GLU A 121 15.65 14.16 -11.56
N LYS A 122 16.63 13.50 -12.21
CA LYS A 122 18.02 13.41 -11.76
C LYS A 122 18.57 14.77 -11.36
N ASP A 123 19.42 14.74 -10.34
CA ASP A 123 20.06 15.95 -9.85
C ASP A 123 21.10 16.49 -10.85
N PHE A 124 20.83 17.67 -11.39
CA PHE A 124 21.67 18.33 -12.39
C PHE A 124 21.91 19.82 -12.10
N TRP A 125 21.35 20.34 -11.00
CA TRP A 125 21.20 21.78 -10.80
C TRP A 125 22.03 22.36 -9.65
N ASP A 126 22.90 21.58 -9.01
CA ASP A 126 23.72 22.05 -7.89
C ASP A 126 24.57 23.28 -8.24
N LEU A 127 25.21 23.27 -9.42
CA LEU A 127 26.00 24.41 -9.92
C LEU A 127 25.15 25.68 -10.10
N GLU A 128 23.91 25.48 -10.55
CA GLU A 128 22.99 26.57 -10.81
C GLU A 128 22.40 27.13 -9.51
N SER A 129 22.06 26.25 -8.55
CA SER A 129 21.71 26.64 -7.19
C SER A 129 22.87 27.40 -6.53
N ALA A 130 24.12 26.98 -6.78
CA ALA A 130 25.31 27.65 -6.29
C ALA A 130 25.52 29.05 -6.88
N LEU A 131 25.07 29.29 -8.11
CA LEU A 131 24.99 30.63 -8.67
C LEU A 131 23.93 31.49 -7.96
N PHE A 132 22.78 30.92 -7.60
CA PHE A 132 21.73 31.64 -6.87
C PHE A 132 22.21 32.09 -5.49
N ILE A 133 22.80 31.20 -4.70
CA ILE A 133 23.27 31.56 -3.36
C ILE A 133 24.37 32.63 -3.42
N PHE A 134 25.30 32.56 -4.39
CA PHE A 134 26.31 33.60 -4.54
C PHE A 134 25.70 34.98 -4.84
N ASN A 135 24.72 35.04 -5.74
CA ASN A 135 24.05 36.30 -6.06
C ASN A 135 23.23 36.80 -4.86
N TYR A 136 22.57 35.91 -4.13
CA TYR A 136 21.88 36.26 -2.90
C TYR A 136 22.83 36.87 -1.87
N PHE A 137 23.96 36.21 -1.60
CA PHE A 137 24.98 36.70 -0.67
C PHE A 137 25.58 38.04 -1.07
N THR A 138 26.01 38.19 -2.32
CA THR A 138 26.74 39.40 -2.75
C THR A 138 25.82 40.57 -3.07
N LYS A 139 24.66 40.32 -3.68
CA LYS A 139 23.75 41.39 -4.15
C LYS A 139 22.68 41.74 -3.11
N ILE A 140 22.12 40.77 -2.40
CA ILE A 140 21.09 41.01 -1.38
C ILE A 140 21.74 41.24 -0.01
N LEU A 141 22.54 40.28 0.49
CA LEU A 141 23.08 40.34 1.85
C LEU A 141 24.38 41.16 1.99
N LYS A 142 25.00 41.55 0.88
CA LYS A 142 26.28 42.29 0.82
C LYS A 142 27.44 41.57 1.54
N VAL A 143 27.44 40.23 1.54
CA VAL A 143 28.53 39.40 2.05
C VAL A 143 29.78 39.57 1.18
N ASN A 144 30.96 39.50 1.80
CA ASN A 144 32.24 39.54 1.10
C ASN A 144 32.29 38.48 -0.03
N PRO A 145 32.69 38.85 -1.27
CA PRO A 145 32.73 37.92 -2.40
C PRO A 145 33.58 36.67 -2.20
N THR A 146 34.63 36.75 -1.37
CA THR A 146 35.50 35.61 -1.04
C THR A 146 34.74 34.57 -0.22
N THR A 147 34.09 35.02 0.86
CA THR A 147 33.24 34.15 1.71
C THR A 147 32.07 33.59 0.91
N ALA A 148 31.41 34.42 0.09
CA ALA A 148 30.31 33.99 -0.75
C ALA A 148 30.74 32.92 -1.77
N THR A 149 31.93 33.08 -2.37
CA THR A 149 32.51 32.08 -3.29
C THR A 149 32.78 30.76 -2.58
N MET A 150 33.39 30.82 -1.40
CA MET A 150 33.76 29.63 -0.62
C MET A 150 32.54 28.76 -0.29
N ILE A 151 31.44 29.37 0.16
CA ILE A 151 30.21 28.64 0.51
C ILE A 151 29.46 28.17 -0.74
N ALA A 152 29.42 28.98 -1.80
CA ALA A 152 28.84 28.55 -3.07
C ALA A 152 29.58 27.34 -3.65
N GLU A 153 30.92 27.34 -3.61
CA GLU A 153 31.75 26.20 -4.05
C GLU A 153 31.50 24.95 -3.19
N ALA A 154 31.32 25.12 -1.88
CA ALA A 154 30.96 24.01 -1.00
C ALA A 154 29.62 23.38 -1.40
N MET A 155 28.61 24.20 -1.70
CA MET A 155 27.31 23.71 -2.14
C MET A 155 27.37 23.02 -3.51
N ALA A 156 28.11 23.60 -4.47
CA ALA A 156 28.32 23.03 -5.80
C ALA A 156 28.99 21.65 -5.78
N ASN A 157 29.79 21.36 -4.74
CA ASN A 157 30.57 20.14 -4.61
C ASN A 157 30.16 19.29 -3.40
N LYS A 158 28.93 19.46 -2.86
CA LYS A 158 28.45 18.69 -1.70
C LYS A 158 28.42 17.17 -1.97
N ASP A 159 28.10 16.77 -3.20
CA ASP A 159 27.97 15.37 -3.65
C ASP A 159 29.21 14.87 -4.43
N HIS A 160 30.34 15.56 -4.32
CA HIS A 160 31.58 15.14 -4.96
C HIS A 160 32.11 13.83 -4.34
N GLY A 161 32.53 12.89 -5.19
CA GLY A 161 33.12 11.60 -4.84
C GLY A 161 34.18 11.18 -5.86
N ALA A 162 34.82 10.01 -5.67
CA ALA A 162 36.00 9.58 -6.43
C ALA A 162 35.83 9.55 -7.97
N ASP A 163 34.61 9.31 -8.46
CA ASP A 163 34.28 9.24 -9.89
C ASP A 163 33.67 10.55 -10.45
N ASN A 164 33.42 11.55 -9.60
CA ASN A 164 32.78 12.81 -10.00
C ASN A 164 33.82 13.91 -10.30
N HIS A 165 33.50 14.81 -11.23
CA HIS A 165 34.34 15.98 -11.48
C HIS A 165 34.16 17.03 -10.39
N TYR A 166 35.27 17.52 -9.82
CA TYR A 166 35.23 18.68 -8.93
C TYR A 166 35.16 19.95 -9.77
N VAL A 167 34.38 20.90 -9.31
CA VAL A 167 34.18 22.17 -10.01
C VAL A 167 34.71 23.29 -9.14
N GLU A 168 35.73 23.97 -9.62
CA GLU A 168 36.27 25.15 -8.96
C GLU A 168 35.63 26.40 -9.53
N HIS A 169 35.50 27.41 -8.67
CA HIS A 169 35.14 28.74 -9.11
C HIS A 169 36.37 29.53 -9.59
N ARG A 170 36.23 30.29 -10.69
CA ARG A 170 37.08 31.46 -10.95
C ARG A 170 36.22 32.71 -10.94
N LEU A 171 36.54 33.66 -10.06
CA LEU A 171 36.11 35.05 -10.17
C LEU A 171 36.71 35.63 -11.45
N VAL A 172 36.01 35.47 -12.57
CA VAL A 172 36.33 36.23 -13.78
C VAL A 172 35.70 37.59 -13.56
N GLN A 173 36.52 38.65 -13.45
CA GLN A 173 36.01 40.02 -13.53
C GLN A 173 35.41 40.23 -14.93
N SER A 174 34.14 39.92 -15.08
CA SER A 174 33.27 40.48 -16.10
C SER A 174 32.06 41.10 -15.40
N ASN A 175 31.39 42.03 -16.08
CA ASN A 175 30.29 42.82 -15.54
C ASN A 175 29.04 41.99 -15.13
N SER A 176 29.09 40.65 -15.08
CA SER A 176 27.90 39.79 -15.01
C SER A 176 27.92 38.58 -14.04
N GLY A 177 29.02 38.25 -13.34
CA GLY A 177 28.98 37.29 -12.21
C GLY A 177 30.02 36.16 -12.18
N ILE A 178 29.63 35.03 -11.57
CA ILE A 178 30.43 33.80 -11.32
C ILE A 178 30.43 32.86 -12.52
N THR A 179 31.54 32.17 -12.78
CA THR A 179 31.58 31.04 -13.74
C THR A 179 32.28 29.83 -13.15
N TRP A 180 31.61 28.68 -13.26
CA TRP A 180 32.11 27.37 -12.86
C TRP A 180 33.10 26.83 -13.88
N VAL A 181 34.29 26.44 -13.43
CA VAL A 181 35.30 25.78 -14.26
C VAL A 181 35.50 24.37 -13.73
N SER A 182 35.07 23.38 -14.50
CA SER A 182 35.34 21.98 -14.16
C SER A 182 36.84 21.73 -14.29
N LYS A 183 37.46 21.26 -13.20
CA LYS A 183 38.81 20.74 -13.24
C LYS A 183 38.72 19.22 -13.22
N GLY A 184 39.39 18.58 -14.17
CA GLY A 184 39.73 17.17 -14.02
C GLY A 184 40.68 17.05 -12.84
N LEU A 185 40.20 16.50 -11.72
CA LEU A 185 41.07 16.18 -10.61
C LEU A 185 41.95 14.97 -10.98
N THR A 186 43.24 15.06 -10.70
CA THR A 186 44.15 13.91 -10.75
C THR A 186 44.06 13.07 -9.46
N GLN A 187 43.54 13.65 -8.38
CA GLN A 187 43.27 13.00 -7.09
C GLN A 187 42.00 13.59 -6.45
N PRO A 188 41.15 12.78 -5.79
CA PRO A 188 39.95 13.28 -5.11
C PRO A 188 40.30 14.35 -4.08
N ARG A 189 39.54 15.44 -4.02
CA ARG A 189 39.71 16.48 -2.98
C ARG A 189 38.85 16.10 -1.77
N GLU A 190 39.45 16.12 -0.58
CA GLU A 190 38.70 15.91 0.65
C GLU A 190 37.64 17.01 0.84
N LYS A 191 36.45 16.62 1.30
CA LYS A 191 35.38 17.55 1.63
C LYS A 191 35.77 18.38 2.86
N ASN A 192 35.55 19.69 2.82
CA ASN A 192 35.62 20.54 4.00
C ASN A 192 34.32 20.47 4.83
N ILE A 193 34.34 21.05 6.04
CA ILE A 193 33.18 21.03 6.94
C ILE A 193 31.93 21.68 6.34
N TYR A 194 32.05 22.70 5.49
CA TYR A 194 30.89 23.33 4.85
C TYR A 194 30.21 22.37 3.89
N GLN A 195 30.98 21.64 3.09
CA GLN A 195 30.47 20.60 2.19
C GLN A 195 29.78 19.50 2.99
N LYS A 196 30.43 19.00 4.05
CA LYS A 196 29.90 17.93 4.91
C LYS A 196 28.58 18.33 5.57
N LEU A 197 28.48 19.55 6.11
CA LEU A 197 27.25 20.03 6.75
C LEU A 197 26.10 20.20 5.76
N ILE A 198 26.36 20.73 4.57
CA ILE A 198 25.33 20.86 3.51
C ILE A 198 24.89 19.47 3.04
N HIS A 199 25.85 18.59 2.77
CA HIS A 199 25.62 17.23 2.32
C HIS A 199 24.80 16.43 3.36
N ASP A 200 25.27 16.35 4.60
CA ASP A 200 24.64 15.53 5.64
C ASP A 200 23.23 16.02 5.98
N ALA A 201 23.00 17.34 5.98
CA ALA A 201 21.68 17.92 6.20
C ALA A 201 20.67 17.56 5.11
N ASP A 202 21.06 17.65 3.83
CA ASP A 202 20.21 17.24 2.71
C ASP A 202 20.02 15.72 2.69
N CYS A 203 21.12 14.96 2.84
CA CYS A 203 21.14 13.51 2.86
C CYS A 203 20.21 12.96 3.94
N LEU A 204 20.22 13.51 5.16
CA LEU A 204 19.33 13.09 6.25
C LEU A 204 17.85 13.21 5.87
N ASP A 205 17.45 14.24 5.13
CA ASP A 205 16.05 14.44 4.74
C ASP A 205 15.59 13.46 3.65
N ILE A 206 16.50 12.71 3.01
CA ILE A 206 16.19 11.64 2.04
C ILE A 206 15.32 10.53 2.66
N ILE A 207 15.27 10.42 3.99
CA ILE A 207 14.32 9.55 4.72
C ILE A 207 12.88 9.69 4.18
N ARG A 208 12.45 10.90 3.81
CA ARG A 208 11.10 11.17 3.25
C ARG A 208 10.89 10.59 1.85
N ALA A 209 11.98 10.34 1.13
CA ALA A 209 12.02 10.11 -0.29
C ALA A 209 12.57 8.74 -0.66
N ARG A 210 12.97 7.87 0.29
CA ARG A 210 13.40 6.50 0.01
C ARG A 210 12.69 5.48 0.89
N ASN A 211 12.65 4.23 0.43
CA ASN A 211 12.00 3.16 1.21
C ASN A 211 12.86 2.69 2.38
N HIS A 212 14.17 2.90 2.30
CA HIS A 212 15.10 2.77 3.40
C HIS A 212 16.08 3.94 3.36
N PHE A 213 16.57 4.31 4.54
CA PHE A 213 17.66 5.25 4.69
C PHE A 213 18.94 4.47 4.98
N ASP A 214 20.06 4.98 4.49
CA ASP A 214 21.37 4.37 4.68
C ASP A 214 22.32 5.44 5.24
N ALA A 215 22.59 5.35 6.53
CA ALA A 215 23.47 6.30 7.20
C ALA A 215 24.92 6.20 6.73
N THR A 216 25.33 5.18 5.97
CA THR A 216 26.69 5.10 5.40
C THR A 216 26.99 6.21 4.40
N TYR A 217 25.95 6.84 3.84
CA TYR A 217 26.12 8.01 2.99
C TYR A 217 26.48 9.28 3.76
N LEU A 218 26.16 9.38 5.05
CA LEU A 218 26.50 10.55 5.86
C LEU A 218 28.03 10.66 6.02
N ASP A 219 28.59 11.82 5.74
CA ASP A 219 30.00 12.13 5.98
C ASP A 219 30.30 12.00 7.49
N PHE A 220 29.35 12.35 8.38
CA PHE A 220 29.52 12.18 9.83
C PHE A 220 29.73 10.72 10.24
N TYR A 221 29.06 9.79 9.55
CA TYR A 221 29.30 8.37 9.74
C TYR A 221 30.67 7.97 9.24
N GLN A 222 31.02 8.40 8.03
CA GLN A 222 32.27 8.05 7.38
C GLN A 222 33.49 8.56 8.15
N ASP A 223 33.41 9.73 8.76
CA ASP A 223 34.54 10.35 9.45
C ASP A 223 34.63 9.94 10.92
N ILE A 224 33.48 9.89 11.61
CA ILE A 224 33.44 9.79 13.08
C ILE A 224 32.65 8.54 13.51
N ALA A 225 31.37 8.46 13.17
CA ALA A 225 30.44 7.53 13.82
C ALA A 225 30.71 6.05 13.50
N LYS A 226 31.39 5.73 12.40
CA LYS A 226 31.78 4.34 12.09
C LYS A 226 32.73 3.73 13.14
N ASN A 227 33.56 4.57 13.77
CA ASN A 227 34.63 4.16 14.70
C ASN A 227 34.41 4.63 16.14
N ASN A 228 33.35 5.40 16.41
CA ASN A 228 33.03 5.94 17.73
C ASN A 228 31.59 5.58 18.09
N GLU A 229 31.41 4.71 19.10
CA GLU A 229 30.10 4.18 19.47
C GLU A 229 29.18 5.25 20.05
N LEU A 230 29.70 6.25 20.77
CA LEU A 230 28.87 7.36 21.26
C LEU A 230 28.36 8.20 20.09
N ALA A 231 29.23 8.57 19.15
CA ALA A 231 28.85 9.29 17.93
C ALA A 231 27.85 8.49 17.09
N PHE A 232 28.00 7.17 17.04
CA PHE A 232 27.05 6.27 16.39
C PHE A 232 25.65 6.35 17.01
N GLU A 233 25.55 6.30 18.34
CA GLU A 233 24.29 6.39 19.06
C GLU A 233 23.63 7.77 18.89
N GLU A 234 24.40 8.85 18.91
CA GLU A 234 23.89 10.21 18.66
C GLU A 234 23.38 10.38 17.23
N MET A 235 24.10 9.85 16.24
CA MET A 235 23.65 9.82 14.85
C MET A 235 22.37 8.99 14.69
N ALA A 236 22.30 7.81 15.32
CA ALA A 236 21.12 6.96 15.29
C ALA A 236 19.88 7.66 15.89
N LYS A 237 20.08 8.38 17.00
CA LYS A 237 19.04 9.21 17.61
C LYS A 237 18.60 10.35 16.67
N LEU A 238 19.53 11.05 16.04
CA LEU A 238 19.24 12.09 15.05
C LEU A 238 18.40 11.56 13.88
N ILE A 239 18.74 10.39 13.34
CA ILE A 239 17.99 9.73 12.26
C ILE A 239 16.55 9.41 12.71
N SER A 240 16.39 8.93 13.94
CA SER A 240 15.08 8.65 14.51
C SER A 240 14.24 9.92 14.67
N GLU A 241 14.83 10.99 15.19
CA GLU A 241 14.14 12.27 15.39
C GLU A 241 13.76 12.92 14.05
N ALA A 242 14.64 12.85 13.04
CA ALA A 242 14.33 13.32 11.69
C ALA A 242 13.14 12.57 11.08
N ARG A 243 13.09 11.25 11.25
CA ARG A 243 11.94 10.43 10.80
C ARG A 243 10.63 10.85 11.48
N SER A 244 10.68 11.15 12.78
CA SER A 244 9.54 11.65 13.56
C SER A 244 9.04 12.99 13.01
N ILE A 245 9.94 13.95 12.80
CA ILE A 245 9.60 15.28 12.24
C ILE A 245 8.99 15.15 10.85
N ILE A 246 9.59 14.37 9.95
CA ILE A 246 9.07 14.13 8.59
C ILE A 246 7.62 13.62 8.63
N ASP A 247 7.29 12.71 9.56
CA ASP A 247 5.93 12.18 9.70
C ASP A 247 4.95 13.21 10.26
N LEU A 248 5.34 13.94 11.31
CA LEU A 248 4.54 15.00 11.93
C LEU A 248 4.21 16.13 10.96
N GLN A 249 5.13 16.41 10.03
CA GLN A 249 4.91 17.41 8.98
C GLN A 249 4.21 16.87 7.73
N GLY A 250 3.77 15.61 7.76
CA GLY A 250 2.96 14.99 6.71
C GLY A 250 3.72 14.63 5.44
N ASP A 251 5.04 14.46 5.50
CA ASP A 251 5.92 14.30 4.33
C ASP A 251 6.50 12.88 4.19
N SER A 252 6.05 11.93 5.00
CA SER A 252 6.48 10.53 4.96
C SER A 252 6.22 9.85 3.61
N ARG A 253 7.22 9.11 3.11
CA ARG A 253 7.12 8.31 1.87
C ARG A 253 5.92 7.37 1.91
N ASN A 254 5.17 7.30 0.80
CA ASN A 254 3.95 6.50 0.66
C ASN A 254 2.82 6.87 1.65
N GLN A 255 3.01 7.89 2.49
CA GLN A 255 2.06 8.34 3.50
C GLN A 255 1.80 9.85 3.47
N LEU A 256 2.22 10.52 2.40
CA LEU A 256 2.04 11.96 2.16
C LEU A 256 0.65 12.44 2.59
N ASN A 257 0.62 13.47 3.43
CA ASN A 257 -0.57 14.12 3.92
C ASN A 257 -0.54 15.60 3.52
N ASN A 258 -1.04 15.88 2.30
CA ASN A 258 -1.03 17.22 1.71
C ASN A 258 -1.62 18.29 2.62
N LYS A 259 -2.66 17.97 3.41
CA LYS A 259 -3.28 18.94 4.31
C LYS A 259 -2.32 19.44 5.38
N VAL A 260 -1.46 18.55 5.90
CA VAL A 260 -0.44 18.91 6.88
C VAL A 260 0.76 19.52 6.16
N LYS A 261 1.21 18.92 5.06
CA LYS A 261 2.34 19.44 4.26
C LYS A 261 2.16 20.89 3.81
N THR A 262 0.96 21.29 3.37
CA THR A 262 0.66 22.69 2.99
C THR A 262 0.87 23.68 4.15
N LEU A 263 0.81 23.23 5.41
CA LEU A 263 1.13 24.08 6.56
C LEU A 263 2.63 24.41 6.65
N TYR A 264 3.50 23.60 6.07
CA TYR A 264 4.95 23.79 6.08
C TYR A 264 5.49 24.30 4.73
N GLU A 265 4.78 24.05 3.63
CA GLU A 265 5.05 24.63 2.31
C GLU A 265 4.55 26.09 2.22
N CYS A 266 5.08 26.95 3.09
CA CYS A 266 4.71 28.37 3.17
C CYS A 266 5.89 29.25 3.61
N GLU A 267 5.68 30.56 3.59
CA GLU A 267 6.66 31.58 3.98
C GLU A 267 7.20 31.38 5.42
N ASN A 268 6.31 30.98 6.35
CA ASN A 268 6.65 30.70 7.75
C ASN A 268 7.09 29.23 7.97
N GLY A 269 7.45 28.50 6.91
CA GLY A 269 7.74 27.07 6.97
C GLY A 269 8.91 26.71 7.91
N TYR A 270 9.94 27.57 7.99
CA TYR A 270 11.09 27.35 8.87
C TYR A 270 10.67 27.42 10.34
N LYS A 271 10.01 28.51 10.74
CA LYS A 271 9.48 28.70 12.10
C LYS A 271 8.57 27.56 12.53
N ARG A 272 7.67 27.12 11.65
CA ARG A 272 6.79 25.97 11.94
C ARG A 272 7.56 24.67 12.10
N SER A 273 8.64 24.49 11.34
CA SER A 273 9.50 23.32 11.44
C SER A 273 10.24 23.28 12.78
N THR A 274 10.79 24.41 13.22
CA THR A 274 11.44 24.52 14.54
C THR A 274 10.44 24.36 15.68
N GLU A 275 9.23 24.92 15.56
CA GLU A 275 8.14 24.74 16.55
C GLU A 275 7.66 23.27 16.68
N THR A 276 7.99 22.40 15.73
CA THR A 276 7.68 20.96 15.81
C THR A 276 8.67 20.22 16.74
N ILE A 277 9.90 20.74 16.87
CA ILE A 277 10.91 20.19 17.78
C ILE A 277 10.44 20.39 19.23
N ASN A 278 10.55 19.35 20.05
CA ASN A 278 10.19 19.39 21.45
C ASN A 278 11.09 18.42 22.23
N ASP A 279 11.42 18.77 23.47
CA ASP A 279 12.37 18.03 24.31
C ASP A 279 11.94 16.58 24.58
N GLU A 280 10.63 16.34 24.77
CA GLU A 280 10.10 14.99 25.08
C GLU A 280 10.29 14.00 23.93
N ARG A 281 10.10 14.41 22.67
CA ARG A 281 10.18 13.52 21.50
C ARG A 281 11.47 13.65 20.71
N HIS A 282 12.12 14.81 20.80
CA HIS A 282 13.28 15.17 19.99
C HIS A 282 14.39 15.79 20.86
N PRO A 283 14.82 15.14 21.96
CA PRO A 283 15.75 15.72 22.92
C PRO A 283 17.10 16.11 22.28
N LEU A 284 17.61 15.33 21.32
CA LEU A 284 18.89 15.64 20.67
C LEU A 284 18.76 16.90 19.79
N MET A 285 17.77 16.95 18.91
CA MET A 285 17.51 18.15 18.09
C MET A 285 17.19 19.35 18.96
N TYR A 286 16.34 19.20 19.99
CA TYR A 286 15.93 20.28 20.87
C TYR A 286 17.15 20.97 21.50
N LYS A 287 18.09 20.20 22.04
CA LYS A 287 19.30 20.73 22.70
C LYS A 287 20.33 21.31 21.73
N LEU A 288 20.35 20.88 20.47
CA LEU A 288 21.44 21.19 19.54
C LEU A 288 21.07 22.12 18.37
N HIS A 289 19.78 22.38 18.12
CA HIS A 289 19.34 23.09 16.90
C HIS A 289 19.40 24.63 16.97
N GLU A 290 19.42 25.23 18.17
CA GLU A 290 19.24 26.68 18.30
C GLU A 290 20.47 27.49 17.84
N ARG A 291 21.68 27.03 18.20
CA ARG A 291 22.94 27.73 17.93
C ARG A 291 24.15 26.81 17.97
N LEU A 292 25.29 27.34 17.55
CA LEU A 292 26.58 26.70 17.79
C LEU A 292 26.92 26.74 19.29
N LEU A 293 27.29 25.59 19.84
CA LEU A 293 27.69 25.43 21.23
C LEU A 293 29.22 25.41 21.35
N SER A 294 29.76 25.93 22.45
CA SER A 294 31.17 25.78 22.77
C SER A 294 31.50 24.33 23.13
N GLU A 295 32.78 23.95 23.04
CA GLU A 295 33.23 22.62 23.46
C GLU A 295 32.91 22.36 24.95
N GLU A 296 33.07 23.38 25.79
CA GLU A 296 32.71 23.34 27.21
C GLU A 296 31.21 23.08 27.41
N GLU A 297 30.34 23.75 26.65
CA GLU A 297 28.90 23.52 26.69
C GLU A 297 28.54 22.10 26.26
N LEU A 298 29.14 21.61 25.16
CA LEU A 298 28.91 20.26 24.63
C LEU A 298 29.42 19.16 25.57
N SER A 299 30.50 19.41 26.30
CA SER A 299 31.05 18.50 27.31
C SER A 299 30.16 18.39 28.56
N ARG A 300 29.38 19.44 28.85
CA ARG A 300 28.45 19.49 29.98
C ARG A 300 27.11 18.84 29.68
N LEU A 301 26.76 18.59 28.42
CA LEU A 301 25.53 17.91 28.03
C LEU A 301 25.65 16.41 28.36
N PRO A 302 24.91 15.91 29.37
CA PRO A 302 24.97 14.50 29.73
C PRO A 302 24.45 13.64 28.59
N GLU A 303 25.11 12.51 28.32
CA GLU A 303 24.66 11.55 27.29
C GLU A 303 23.22 11.11 27.50
N GLN A 304 22.83 10.90 28.76
CA GLN A 304 21.47 10.52 29.15
C GLN A 304 20.44 11.53 28.65
N GLN A 305 20.78 12.81 28.65
CA GLN A 305 19.88 13.87 28.21
C GLN A 305 19.79 13.97 26.68
N LEU A 306 20.85 13.68 25.93
CA LEU A 306 20.83 13.72 24.47
C LEU A 306 20.19 12.46 23.88
N LEU A 307 20.50 11.31 24.45
CA LEU A 307 20.09 10.02 23.91
C LEU A 307 18.76 9.52 24.49
N ASP A 308 18.22 10.18 25.53
CA ASP A 308 17.08 9.69 26.30
C ASP A 308 17.35 8.28 26.87
N LYS A 309 18.60 8.07 27.32
CA LYS A 309 19.01 6.80 27.93
C LYS A 309 18.59 6.82 29.40
N SER A 310 17.80 5.83 29.80
CA SER A 310 17.55 5.61 31.23
C SER A 310 18.88 5.29 31.94
N SER A 311 19.00 5.75 33.18
CA SER A 311 20.06 5.31 34.10
C SER A 311 19.89 3.84 34.52
N VAL A 312 18.71 3.27 34.28
CA VAL A 312 18.37 1.88 34.55
C VAL A 312 18.84 1.01 33.39
N VAL A 313 19.56 -0.05 33.71
CA VAL A 313 20.01 -1.07 32.76
C VAL A 313 18.89 -2.10 32.59
N TYR A 314 18.76 -2.66 31.38
CA TYR A 314 17.80 -3.74 31.14
C TYR A 314 17.99 -4.88 32.16
N ASN A 315 16.90 -5.26 32.81
CA ASN A 315 16.88 -6.39 33.72
C ASN A 315 15.69 -7.31 33.40
N PRO A 316 15.91 -8.57 32.98
CA PRO A 316 14.82 -9.50 32.69
C PRO A 316 13.91 -9.77 33.90
N GLU A 317 14.42 -9.65 35.13
CA GLU A 317 13.66 -9.88 36.37
C GLU A 317 12.66 -8.77 36.68
N ASN A 318 12.84 -7.57 36.12
CA ASN A 318 11.93 -6.45 36.33
C ASN A 318 10.61 -6.58 35.55
N GLY A 319 10.46 -7.60 34.70
CA GLY A 319 9.25 -7.83 33.90
C GLY A 319 8.94 -6.69 32.92
N ALA A 320 7.69 -6.61 32.47
CA ALA A 320 7.26 -5.65 31.44
C ALA A 320 6.81 -4.30 32.03
N THR A 321 7.66 -3.65 32.82
CA THR A 321 7.45 -2.26 33.25
C THR A 321 7.78 -1.28 32.12
N ALA A 322 7.21 -0.08 32.14
CA ALA A 322 7.43 0.93 31.10
C ALA A 322 8.92 1.25 30.88
N GLU A 323 9.64 1.46 31.98
CA GLU A 323 11.07 1.75 31.97
C GLU A 323 11.88 0.56 31.45
N ASN A 324 11.62 -0.66 31.91
CA ASN A 324 12.35 -1.84 31.45
C ASN A 324 12.08 -2.16 29.97
N LEU A 325 10.85 -1.95 29.48
CA LEU A 325 10.52 -2.11 28.07
C LEU A 325 11.19 -1.05 27.18
N LYS A 326 11.27 0.21 27.65
CA LYS A 326 11.99 1.28 26.94
C LYS A 326 13.47 0.94 26.81
N VAL A 327 14.12 0.53 27.90
CA VAL A 327 15.53 0.12 27.87
C VAL A 327 15.73 -1.15 27.03
N ALA A 328 14.84 -2.14 27.14
CA ALA A 328 14.88 -3.34 26.30
C ALA A 328 14.75 -3.00 24.80
N MET A 329 13.92 -2.03 24.43
CA MET A 329 13.83 -1.53 23.06
C MET A 329 15.14 -0.87 22.61
N ASP A 330 15.69 0.02 23.44
CA ASP A 330 16.92 0.77 23.13
C ASP A 330 18.19 -0.10 23.11
N GLU A 331 18.13 -1.29 23.70
CA GLU A 331 19.20 -2.32 23.68
C GLU A 331 18.96 -3.45 22.65
N GLY A 332 17.84 -3.44 21.91
CA GLY A 332 17.53 -4.50 20.94
C GLY A 332 17.12 -5.84 21.57
N LYS A 333 16.57 -5.79 22.78
CA LYS A 333 16.16 -6.94 23.61
C LYS A 333 14.64 -7.08 23.77
N LEU A 334 13.86 -6.43 22.90
CA LEU A 334 12.40 -6.49 22.91
C LEU A 334 11.87 -6.98 21.57
N PHE A 335 11.06 -8.04 21.62
CA PHE A 335 10.50 -8.69 20.43
C PHE A 335 8.98 -8.54 20.38
N ALA A 336 8.43 -8.30 19.19
CA ALA A 336 7.00 -8.18 18.93
C ALA A 336 6.49 -9.29 18.02
N ARG A 337 5.38 -9.92 18.43
CA ARG A 337 4.61 -10.85 17.61
C ARG A 337 3.29 -10.20 17.21
N GLY A 338 3.22 -9.67 15.99
CA GLY A 338 1.99 -9.15 15.42
C GLY A 338 0.95 -10.25 15.18
N ILE A 339 -0.30 -10.02 15.59
CA ILE A 339 -1.44 -10.91 15.34
C ILE A 339 -2.40 -10.20 14.38
N GLY A 340 -2.33 -10.57 13.09
CA GLY A 340 -3.32 -10.08 12.12
C GLY A 340 -4.68 -10.71 12.36
N PHE A 341 -5.73 -9.89 12.34
CA PHE A 341 -7.14 -10.34 12.39
C PHE A 341 -7.40 -11.26 13.58
N PRO A 342 -7.13 -10.82 14.83
CA PRO A 342 -7.07 -11.70 15.99
C PRO A 342 -8.38 -12.47 16.24
N SER A 343 -9.54 -11.88 15.89
CA SER A 343 -10.86 -12.51 16.01
C SER A 343 -11.24 -13.47 14.88
N ALA A 344 -10.44 -13.60 13.83
CA ALA A 344 -10.79 -14.40 12.66
C ALA A 344 -10.76 -15.92 12.93
N THR A 345 -11.67 -16.67 12.32
CA THR A 345 -11.77 -18.14 12.42
C THR A 345 -11.69 -18.80 11.03
N PHE A 346 -11.26 -20.06 10.94
CA PHE A 346 -11.26 -20.82 9.68
C PHE A 346 -12.69 -21.17 9.22
N THR A 347 -13.00 -20.91 7.94
CA THR A 347 -14.34 -21.08 7.35
C THR A 347 -14.69 -22.56 7.09
N GLU A 348 -13.72 -23.36 6.64
CA GLU A 348 -13.84 -24.81 6.45
C GLU A 348 -12.63 -25.53 7.03
N SER A 349 -12.71 -25.97 8.29
CA SER A 349 -11.65 -26.82 8.81
C SER A 349 -11.84 -28.26 8.32
N LYS A 350 -10.94 -28.76 7.45
CA LYS A 350 -10.69 -30.22 7.30
C LYS A 350 -10.47 -30.92 8.66
N ARG A 351 -10.13 -30.15 9.69
CA ARG A 351 -10.14 -30.57 11.11
C ARG A 351 -11.57 -30.47 11.67
N LYS A 352 -12.41 -31.47 11.38
CA LYS A 352 -13.72 -31.66 12.00
C LYS A 352 -13.70 -31.23 13.49
N ASN A 353 -14.51 -30.21 13.85
CA ASN A 353 -15.08 -29.95 15.18
C ASN A 353 -14.68 -28.70 16.01
N ARG A 354 -13.84 -27.73 15.58
CA ARG A 354 -13.56 -26.55 16.46
C ARG A 354 -13.44 -25.20 15.73
N LYS A 355 -14.33 -24.26 16.09
CA LYS A 355 -14.21 -22.82 15.81
C LYS A 355 -13.24 -22.22 16.84
N GLU A 356 -12.03 -21.89 16.42
CA GLU A 356 -10.98 -21.26 17.24
C GLU A 356 -10.51 -20.01 16.51
N SER A 357 -10.34 -18.88 17.22
CA SER A 357 -9.82 -17.64 16.62
C SER A 357 -8.31 -17.72 16.37
N LEU A 358 -7.75 -16.79 15.59
CA LEU A 358 -6.30 -16.70 15.40
C LEU A 358 -5.57 -16.36 16.71
N ALA A 359 -6.15 -15.53 17.57
CA ALA A 359 -5.62 -15.24 18.90
C ALA A 359 -5.59 -16.51 19.78
N ASP A 360 -6.72 -17.22 19.88
CA ASP A 360 -6.82 -18.46 20.66
C ASP A 360 -5.82 -19.52 20.17
N LEU A 361 -5.70 -19.66 18.84
CA LEU A 361 -4.77 -20.59 18.21
C LEU A 361 -3.32 -20.29 18.59
N GLU A 362 -2.96 -19.01 18.67
CA GLU A 362 -1.61 -18.60 19.06
C GLU A 362 -1.36 -18.82 20.54
N LEU A 363 -2.26 -18.35 21.41
CA LEU A 363 -2.17 -18.52 22.87
C LEU A 363 -2.09 -19.99 23.26
N ARG A 364 -2.98 -20.83 22.72
CA ARG A 364 -2.98 -22.28 22.97
C ARG A 364 -1.67 -22.95 22.54
N LYS A 365 -0.97 -22.41 21.54
CA LYS A 365 0.34 -22.95 21.13
C LYS A 365 1.46 -22.48 22.05
N VAL A 366 1.46 -21.22 22.46
CA VAL A 366 2.47 -20.63 23.35
C VAL A 366 2.40 -21.26 24.75
N LEU A 367 1.20 -21.50 25.26
CA LEU A 367 0.96 -22.08 26.59
C LEU A 367 1.12 -23.61 26.65
N ARG A 368 1.87 -24.23 25.73
CA ARG A 368 2.16 -25.67 25.81
C ARG A 368 3.32 -25.92 26.76
N ARG A 369 3.20 -26.96 27.59
CA ARG A 369 4.26 -27.42 28.47
C ARG A 369 4.35 -28.95 28.47
N PRO A 370 5.56 -29.50 28.68
CA PRO A 370 5.74 -30.93 28.91
C PRO A 370 4.87 -31.41 30.09
N GLY A 371 4.29 -32.61 29.95
CA GLY A 371 3.36 -33.18 30.94
C GLY A 371 1.93 -32.61 30.89
N ILE A 372 1.69 -31.48 30.20
CA ILE A 372 0.36 -30.90 30.05
C ILE A 372 -0.24 -31.34 28.70
N ALA A 373 -1.26 -32.20 28.74
CA ALA A 373 -1.88 -32.75 27.54
C ALA A 373 -2.34 -31.68 26.55
N THR A 374 -1.84 -31.71 25.31
CA THR A 374 -2.21 -30.75 24.26
C THR A 374 -3.32 -31.29 23.35
N GLN A 375 -4.02 -30.40 22.63
CA GLN A 375 -5.08 -30.76 21.67
C GLN A 375 -4.57 -31.45 20.37
N THR A 376 -3.35 -31.99 20.37
CA THR A 376 -2.80 -32.68 19.20
C THR A 376 -3.40 -34.09 19.06
N LEU A 377 -3.72 -34.50 17.83
CA LEU A 377 -4.21 -35.85 17.55
C LEU A 377 -3.09 -36.91 17.61
N LYS A 378 -1.84 -36.49 17.40
CA LYS A 378 -0.66 -37.37 17.50
C LYS A 378 -0.36 -37.72 18.95
N GLN A 379 -0.83 -38.88 19.44
CA GLN A 379 -0.68 -39.37 20.83
C GLN A 379 0.76 -39.31 21.33
N ALA A 380 1.73 -39.82 20.56
CA ALA A 380 3.16 -39.80 20.90
C ALA A 380 3.74 -38.38 21.13
N LYS A 381 3.04 -37.33 20.69
CA LYS A 381 3.47 -35.93 20.83
C LYS A 381 2.55 -35.11 21.75
N ARG A 382 1.63 -35.73 22.50
CA ARG A 382 0.66 -34.99 23.34
C ARG A 382 1.30 -34.32 24.55
N ASN A 383 2.27 -34.98 25.17
CA ASN A 383 2.83 -34.61 26.48
C ASN A 383 4.27 -34.07 26.40
N VAL A 384 4.85 -34.00 25.21
CA VAL A 384 6.26 -33.55 25.00
C VAL A 384 6.34 -32.21 24.27
N LYS A 385 5.20 -31.57 24.00
CA LYS A 385 5.20 -30.27 23.32
C LYS A 385 5.43 -29.16 24.33
N ASP A 386 6.35 -28.29 23.97
CA ASP A 386 6.70 -27.12 24.73
C ASP A 386 6.63 -25.88 23.83
N GLY A 387 5.95 -24.84 24.30
CA GLY A 387 5.76 -23.56 23.62
C GLY A 387 5.39 -23.64 22.14
N ASN A 388 5.77 -22.58 21.43
CA ASN A 388 5.43 -22.37 20.04
C ASN A 388 6.66 -22.07 19.16
N PRO A 389 7.50 -23.07 18.88
CA PRO A 389 8.76 -22.85 18.18
C PRO A 389 8.57 -22.39 16.73
N PHE A 390 9.58 -21.71 16.22
CA PHE A 390 9.73 -21.14 14.89
C PHE A 390 8.66 -20.09 14.57
N ARG A 391 8.51 -19.15 15.51
CA ARG A 391 7.61 -18.01 15.37
C ARG A 391 8.39 -16.80 14.93
N SER A 392 7.96 -16.22 13.81
CA SER A 392 8.43 -14.94 13.32
C SER A 392 8.09 -13.83 14.31
N MET A 393 9.10 -13.13 14.82
CA MET A 393 8.95 -11.96 15.67
C MET A 393 9.82 -10.83 15.12
N THR A 394 9.43 -9.60 15.39
CA THR A 394 10.20 -8.39 15.04
C THR A 394 10.98 -7.96 16.24
N MET A 395 12.25 -7.63 16.07
CA MET A 395 12.96 -6.86 17.09
C MET A 395 12.53 -5.41 17.00
N ILE A 396 11.93 -4.88 18.06
CA ILE A 396 11.36 -3.52 18.04
C ILE A 396 12.41 -2.46 18.39
N GLY A 397 12.18 -1.25 17.92
CA GLY A 397 13.14 -0.15 17.87
C GLY A 397 12.66 0.83 16.81
N THR A 398 13.43 1.04 15.74
CA THR A 398 13.00 1.85 14.58
C THR A 398 12.30 1.05 13.48
N SER A 399 12.06 -0.25 13.68
CA SER A 399 11.48 -1.14 12.66
C SER A 399 9.96 -1.10 12.54
N SER A 400 9.48 -1.41 11.33
CA SER A 400 8.05 -1.59 11.05
C SER A 400 7.54 -2.93 11.58
N LEU A 401 6.29 -2.93 12.07
CA LEU A 401 5.61 -4.12 12.56
C LEU A 401 4.77 -4.78 11.47
N TYR A 402 4.61 -6.10 11.57
CA TYR A 402 3.76 -6.86 10.65
C TYR A 402 2.27 -6.53 10.83
N ALA A 403 1.79 -6.41 12.07
CA ALA A 403 0.39 -6.11 12.41
C ALA A 403 0.29 -4.92 13.37
N GLY A 404 -0.84 -4.24 13.36
CA GLY A 404 -1.10 -3.08 14.23
C GLY A 404 -1.22 -3.42 15.72
N ALA A 405 -1.51 -4.68 16.07
CA ALA A 405 -1.58 -5.14 17.45
C ALA A 405 -0.97 -6.55 17.58
N GLY A 406 -0.53 -6.88 18.80
CA GLY A 406 0.09 -8.17 19.07
C GLY A 406 0.65 -8.29 20.48
N PHE A 407 1.57 -9.24 20.65
CA PHE A 407 2.22 -9.51 21.94
C PHE A 407 3.68 -9.08 21.93
N LEU A 408 4.18 -8.66 23.10
CA LEU A 408 5.58 -8.36 23.35
C LEU A 408 6.22 -9.51 24.15
N SER A 409 7.49 -9.76 23.89
CA SER A 409 8.33 -10.65 24.70
C SER A 409 9.69 -10.03 24.93
N LEU A 410 10.13 -10.03 26.19
CA LEU A 410 11.51 -9.75 26.55
C LEU A 410 12.41 -10.84 25.98
N ALA A 411 13.54 -10.46 25.40
CA ALA A 411 14.42 -11.38 24.72
C ALA A 411 15.01 -12.42 25.68
N ASN A 412 14.88 -13.69 25.32
CA ASN A 412 15.58 -14.80 25.94
C ASN A 412 16.38 -15.53 24.85
N LEU A 413 17.71 -15.54 24.97
CA LEU A 413 18.62 -16.10 23.96
C LEU A 413 18.39 -17.60 23.69
N ASP A 414 17.94 -18.37 24.68
CA ASP A 414 17.60 -19.79 24.52
C ASP A 414 16.41 -19.99 23.58
N GLN A 415 15.50 -19.01 23.56
CA GLN A 415 14.32 -19.02 22.70
C GLN A 415 14.59 -18.47 21.30
N VAL A 416 15.74 -17.82 21.07
CA VAL A 416 16.17 -17.38 19.73
C VAL A 416 16.71 -18.58 18.95
N GLN A 417 16.08 -18.85 17.81
CA GLN A 417 16.40 -19.98 16.95
C GLN A 417 17.13 -19.54 15.68
N GLU A 418 16.76 -18.40 15.11
CA GLU A 418 17.37 -17.83 13.91
C GLU A 418 17.15 -16.32 13.84
N ILE A 419 18.05 -15.59 13.19
CA ILE A 419 18.03 -14.12 13.10
C ILE A 419 18.27 -13.75 11.64
N TYR A 420 17.35 -12.98 11.06
CA TYR A 420 17.44 -12.46 9.69
C TYR A 420 17.51 -10.93 9.68
N LEU A 421 18.41 -10.40 8.85
CA LEU A 421 18.58 -8.95 8.69
C LEU A 421 17.41 -8.26 7.97
N THR A 422 16.64 -9.01 7.18
CA THR A 422 15.45 -8.52 6.46
C THR A 422 14.33 -9.54 6.57
N ASP A 423 13.09 -9.09 6.40
CA ASP A 423 11.93 -9.98 6.28
C ASP A 423 12.18 -11.02 5.17
N ALA A 424 12.31 -12.28 5.59
CA ALA A 424 12.41 -13.42 4.71
C ALA A 424 11.03 -13.80 4.09
N ASN A 425 10.07 -12.85 4.10
CA ASN A 425 8.70 -12.96 3.61
C ASN A 425 7.84 -13.84 4.54
N THR A 426 7.95 -13.58 5.86
CA THR A 426 7.84 -14.61 6.88
C THR A 426 7.02 -14.30 8.11
N GLY A 427 6.52 -13.07 8.28
CA GLY A 427 5.57 -12.67 9.35
C GLY A 427 4.32 -13.57 9.48
N ARG A 428 4.14 -14.55 8.60
CA ARG A 428 3.08 -15.57 8.58
C ARG A 428 3.56 -16.94 9.07
N GLY A 429 2.85 -17.45 10.06
CA GLY A 429 2.82 -18.89 10.37
C GLY A 429 4.09 -19.44 11.03
N LYS A 430 4.27 -20.76 10.90
CA LYS A 430 5.44 -21.51 11.39
C LYS A 430 6.38 -21.73 10.22
N LYS A 431 7.69 -21.52 10.42
CA LYS A 431 8.69 -21.80 9.37
C LYS A 431 9.14 -23.25 9.38
N LEU A 432 9.46 -23.74 8.18
CA LEU A 432 10.14 -25.02 8.01
C LEU A 432 11.58 -24.82 8.48
N ARG A 433 12.09 -25.80 9.22
CA ARG A 433 13.46 -25.79 9.73
C ARG A 433 14.38 -25.91 8.52
N ASP A 434 15.14 -24.86 8.20
CA ASP A 434 16.34 -25.06 7.42
C ASP A 434 17.33 -25.85 8.30
N GLN A 435 18.02 -26.83 7.72
CA GLN A 435 18.95 -27.71 8.45
C GLN A 435 20.25 -27.00 8.84
N ASN A 436 20.23 -25.67 9.01
CA ASN A 436 21.39 -24.91 9.43
C ASN A 436 21.78 -25.27 10.86
N GLN A 437 23.09 -25.30 11.10
CA GLN A 437 23.69 -25.56 12.39
C GLN A 437 23.19 -24.50 13.39
N ALA A 438 22.78 -24.94 14.59
CA ALA A 438 22.31 -24.02 15.63
C ALA A 438 23.43 -23.02 15.97
N LEU A 439 23.11 -21.74 16.00
CA LEU A 439 24.07 -20.70 16.40
C LEU A 439 24.48 -20.92 17.86
N SER A 440 25.77 -20.71 18.17
CA SER A 440 26.23 -20.58 19.56
C SER A 440 25.57 -19.36 20.21
N GLU A 441 25.65 -19.28 21.54
CA GLU A 441 25.12 -18.14 22.28
C GLU A 441 25.80 -16.83 21.85
N GLU A 442 27.13 -16.84 21.70
CA GLU A 442 27.92 -15.70 21.20
C GLU A 442 27.47 -15.31 19.80
N GLY A 443 27.26 -16.28 18.91
CA GLY A 443 26.79 -16.03 17.54
C GLY A 443 25.38 -15.46 17.48
N LYS A 444 24.52 -15.76 18.46
CA LYS A 444 23.19 -15.11 18.60
C LYS A 444 23.33 -13.67 19.06
N ILE A 445 24.17 -13.40 20.07
CA ILE A 445 24.43 -12.06 20.59
C ILE A 445 24.98 -11.16 19.48
N GLU A 446 26.00 -11.63 18.76
CA GLU A 446 26.62 -10.89 17.66
C GLU A 446 25.60 -10.56 16.56
N LYS A 447 24.78 -11.53 16.14
CA LYS A 447 23.76 -11.30 15.11
C LYS A 447 22.62 -10.39 15.55
N LEU A 448 22.19 -10.46 16.81
CA LEU A 448 21.18 -9.53 17.35
C LEU A 448 21.76 -8.11 17.42
N ALA A 449 23.00 -7.95 17.89
CA ALA A 449 23.68 -6.67 17.91
C ALA A 449 23.85 -6.10 16.50
N ALA A 450 24.24 -6.92 15.52
CA ALA A 450 24.35 -6.52 14.11
C ALA A 450 22.99 -6.10 13.52
N LEU A 451 21.92 -6.85 13.82
CA LEU A 451 20.56 -6.50 13.40
C LEU A 451 20.14 -5.14 14.01
N HIS A 452 20.45 -4.92 15.27
CA HIS A 452 20.09 -3.70 15.99
C HIS A 452 20.87 -2.49 15.47
N ARG A 453 22.18 -2.66 15.26
CA ARG A 453 23.03 -1.66 14.59
C ARG A 453 22.50 -1.32 13.21
N ASN A 454 22.05 -2.31 12.43
CA ASN A 454 21.43 -2.08 11.11
C ASN A 454 20.11 -1.28 11.20
N GLN A 455 19.27 -1.50 12.21
CA GLN A 455 18.07 -0.67 12.45
C GLN A 455 18.44 0.79 12.75
N LYS A 456 19.48 1.01 13.55
CA LYS A 456 19.99 2.34 13.90
C LYS A 456 20.56 3.09 12.67
N MET A 457 21.11 2.37 11.71
CA MET A 457 21.58 2.92 10.42
C MET A 457 20.48 3.30 9.43
N GLY A 458 19.19 3.10 9.78
CA GLY A 458 18.04 3.38 8.91
C GLY A 458 17.31 2.13 8.42
N GLY A 459 17.78 0.94 8.79
CA GLY A 459 17.17 -0.35 8.49
C GLY A 459 17.44 -0.85 7.07
N SER A 460 17.15 -2.12 6.84
CA SER A 460 17.16 -2.72 5.50
C SER A 460 15.75 -2.91 5.00
N SER A 461 15.56 -2.89 3.68
CA SER A 461 14.24 -3.07 3.09
C SER A 461 14.22 -4.12 2.01
N ARG A 462 13.11 -4.85 1.91
CA ARG A 462 12.87 -5.83 0.84
C ARG A 462 11.58 -5.48 0.09
N ALA A 463 11.64 -5.52 -1.24
CA ALA A 463 10.44 -5.42 -2.07
C ALA A 463 9.67 -6.74 -2.01
N LEU A 464 8.44 -6.69 -1.52
CA LEU A 464 7.49 -7.79 -1.43
C LEU A 464 6.19 -7.39 -2.12
N ALA A 465 5.87 -8.05 -3.24
CA ALA A 465 4.61 -7.88 -3.99
C ALA A 465 4.23 -6.41 -4.28
N GLY A 466 5.20 -5.58 -4.70
CA GLY A 466 4.97 -4.16 -5.02
C GLY A 466 5.01 -3.19 -3.84
N TYR A 467 5.24 -3.68 -2.61
CA TYR A 467 5.45 -2.85 -1.42
C TYR A 467 6.85 -3.08 -0.86
N VAL A 468 7.40 -2.08 -0.17
CA VAL A 468 8.68 -2.23 0.51
C VAL A 468 8.44 -2.30 2.02
N ASP A 469 8.94 -3.38 2.62
CA ASP A 469 8.90 -3.60 4.07
C ASP A 469 10.31 -3.45 4.65
N THR A 470 10.39 -2.72 5.77
CA THR A 470 11.58 -2.53 6.60
C THR A 470 11.53 -3.42 7.84
N HIS A 471 10.66 -4.43 7.83
CA HIS A 471 10.49 -5.42 8.87
C HIS A 471 11.72 -6.34 8.93
N ASN A 472 12.20 -6.60 10.15
CA ASN A 472 13.15 -7.66 10.40
C ASN A 472 12.47 -8.90 10.98
N GLU A 473 13.19 -10.02 11.01
CA GLU A 473 12.68 -11.26 11.56
C GLU A 473 13.69 -11.94 12.48
N VAL A 474 13.20 -12.30 13.65
CA VAL A 474 13.81 -13.25 14.59
C VAL A 474 12.88 -14.45 14.69
N LEU A 475 13.36 -15.66 14.38
CA LEU A 475 12.64 -16.89 14.68
C LEU A 475 12.80 -17.21 16.15
N TYR A 476 11.70 -17.11 16.87
CA TYR A 476 11.64 -17.24 18.31
C TYR A 476 10.79 -18.45 18.72
N HIS A 477 11.06 -18.99 19.90
CA HIS A 477 10.27 -20.02 20.57
C HIS A 477 9.56 -19.43 21.80
N PRO A 478 8.49 -18.65 21.60
CA PRO A 478 7.76 -18.09 22.73
C PRO A 478 7.13 -19.20 23.57
N ARG A 479 7.35 -19.09 24.88
CA ARG A 479 6.70 -19.90 25.93
C ARG A 479 5.68 -19.10 26.73
N LYS A 480 5.84 -17.78 26.78
CA LYS A 480 4.91 -16.81 27.36
C LYS A 480 5.00 -15.51 26.57
N TYR A 481 4.13 -14.56 26.91
CA TYR A 481 4.24 -13.16 26.50
C TYR A 481 4.29 -12.30 27.75
N ASP A 482 4.97 -11.15 27.66
CA ASP A 482 5.23 -10.28 28.81
C ASP A 482 4.33 -9.02 28.77
N ALA A 483 3.86 -8.62 27.58
CA ALA A 483 2.91 -7.52 27.41
C ALA A 483 2.15 -7.62 26.08
N ILE A 484 1.22 -6.70 25.86
CA ILE A 484 0.48 -6.50 24.61
C ILE A 484 0.86 -5.16 24.04
N PHE A 485 0.98 -5.06 22.72
CA PHE A 485 1.20 -3.78 22.05
C PHE A 485 0.06 -3.44 21.09
N TYR A 486 -0.13 -2.15 20.87
CA TYR A 486 -0.73 -1.61 19.66
C TYR A 486 0.18 -0.51 19.10
N THR A 487 0.07 -0.24 17.79
CA THR A 487 0.82 0.83 17.14
C THR A 487 -0.09 1.69 16.27
N PRO A 488 0.03 3.03 16.33
CA PRO A 488 -0.59 3.93 15.36
C PRO A 488 0.20 3.98 14.03
N ASP A 489 1.43 3.45 14.01
CA ASP A 489 2.24 3.38 12.80
C ASP A 489 1.57 2.44 11.78
N GLN A 490 1.82 2.69 10.50
CA GLN A 490 1.32 1.79 9.46
C GLN A 490 2.06 0.46 9.50
N ALA A 491 1.34 -0.63 9.75
CA ALA A 491 1.89 -1.98 9.78
C ALA A 491 1.97 -2.60 8.37
N GLY A 492 2.77 -3.66 8.22
CA GLY A 492 2.93 -4.41 6.98
C GLY A 492 1.59 -4.93 6.42
N LEU A 493 0.70 -5.44 7.28
CA LEU A 493 -0.63 -5.91 6.90
C LEU A 493 -1.53 -4.81 6.31
N ASP A 494 -1.39 -3.56 6.75
CA ASP A 494 -2.16 -2.45 6.20
C ASP A 494 -1.79 -2.18 4.73
N LYS A 495 -0.51 -2.40 4.37
CA LYS A 495 0.02 -2.22 3.02
C LYS A 495 -0.50 -3.28 2.04
N MET A 496 -0.88 -4.47 2.52
CA MET A 496 -1.37 -5.59 1.69
C MET A 496 -2.82 -5.40 1.18
N GLY A 497 -3.28 -4.16 1.01
CA GLY A 497 -4.58 -3.85 0.41
C GLY A 497 -5.80 -3.98 1.34
N LEU A 498 -5.60 -4.20 2.63
CA LEU A 498 -6.68 -4.32 3.64
C LEU A 498 -6.99 -2.99 4.35
N GLY A 499 -6.26 -1.92 3.98
CA GLY A 499 -6.86 -0.63 3.68
C GLY A 499 -7.36 0.23 4.84
N ALA A 500 -7.02 -0.06 6.11
CA ALA A 500 -7.39 0.80 7.25
C ALA A 500 -7.27 2.29 6.88
N SER A 501 -8.41 3.00 6.83
CA SER A 501 -8.40 4.40 6.43
C SER A 501 -7.46 5.16 7.36
N LYS A 502 -6.71 6.17 6.89
CA LYS A 502 -5.74 6.90 7.73
C LYS A 502 -6.35 7.39 9.07
N LYS A 503 -7.67 7.67 9.09
CA LYS A 503 -8.43 8.09 10.28
C LYS A 503 -8.76 6.98 11.28
N ASN A 504 -8.64 5.71 10.89
CA ASN A 504 -8.95 4.55 11.73
C ASN A 504 -7.70 3.95 12.41
N ARG A 505 -6.51 4.51 12.15
CA ARG A 505 -5.21 3.90 12.51
C ARG A 505 -4.89 3.90 14.00
N PHE A 506 -5.55 4.73 14.81
CA PHE A 506 -5.38 4.69 16.27
C PHE A 506 -6.37 3.71 16.93
N LEU A 507 -7.67 3.88 16.66
CA LEU A 507 -8.73 3.14 17.35
C LEU A 507 -8.75 1.64 17.00
N SER A 508 -8.52 1.28 15.73
CA SER A 508 -8.61 -0.12 15.30
C SER A 508 -7.52 -1.01 15.94
N PRO A 509 -6.23 -0.63 15.95
CA PRO A 509 -5.21 -1.36 16.68
C PRO A 509 -5.46 -1.46 18.19
N LEU A 510 -5.91 -0.38 18.83
CA LEU A 510 -6.19 -0.38 20.27
C LEU A 510 -7.33 -1.35 20.63
N LEU A 511 -8.44 -1.34 19.89
CA LEU A 511 -9.54 -2.30 20.09
C LEU A 511 -9.08 -3.76 19.85
N GLN A 512 -8.17 -3.99 18.90
CA GLN A 512 -7.56 -5.31 18.71
C GLN A 512 -6.64 -5.71 19.87
N ALA A 513 -5.90 -4.77 20.47
CA ALA A 513 -5.09 -5.04 21.67
C ALA A 513 -5.96 -5.38 22.89
N ILE A 514 -7.08 -4.69 23.09
CA ILE A 514 -8.07 -5.00 24.14
C ILE A 514 -8.65 -6.41 23.91
N TYR A 515 -9.00 -6.75 22.66
CA TYR A 515 -9.41 -8.11 22.31
C TYR A 515 -8.35 -9.15 22.68
N LEU A 516 -7.07 -8.90 22.35
CA LEU A 516 -5.96 -9.79 22.68
C LEU A 516 -5.75 -9.94 24.20
N GLN A 517 -5.94 -8.87 24.97
CA GLN A 517 -5.84 -8.88 26.44
C GLN A 517 -6.91 -9.77 27.07
N ASN A 518 -8.17 -9.61 26.64
CA ASN A 518 -9.26 -10.47 27.08
C ASN A 518 -9.05 -11.93 26.68
N ALA A 519 -8.61 -12.19 25.45
CA ALA A 519 -8.30 -13.54 24.98
C ALA A 519 -7.15 -14.18 25.78
N TYR A 520 -6.10 -13.41 26.08
CA TYR A 520 -4.99 -13.86 26.91
C TYR A 520 -5.47 -14.21 28.32
N ALA A 521 -6.25 -13.33 28.97
CA ALA A 521 -6.71 -13.55 30.34
C ALA A 521 -7.53 -14.83 30.48
N VAL A 522 -8.45 -15.08 29.53
CA VAL A 522 -9.20 -16.34 29.48
C VAL A 522 -8.28 -17.54 29.28
N ALA A 523 -7.33 -17.47 28.35
CA ALA A 523 -6.40 -18.56 28.07
C ALA A 523 -5.47 -18.86 29.25
N ALA A 524 -4.96 -17.82 29.92
CA ALA A 524 -4.08 -17.91 31.08
C ALA A 524 -4.81 -18.54 32.28
N LYS A 525 -6.03 -18.09 32.58
CA LYS A 525 -6.86 -18.69 33.65
C LYS A 525 -7.10 -20.18 33.43
N VAL A 526 -7.56 -20.55 32.23
CA VAL A 526 -7.81 -21.96 31.86
C VAL A 526 -6.54 -22.80 31.97
N PHE A 527 -5.40 -22.23 31.60
CA PHE A 527 -4.10 -22.89 31.67
C PHE A 527 -3.62 -23.05 33.12
N ASN A 528 -3.71 -22.00 33.95
CA ASN A 528 -3.34 -22.03 35.36
C ASN A 528 -4.18 -23.04 36.15
N ASP A 529 -5.50 -23.07 35.94
CA ASP A 529 -6.40 -24.04 36.58
C ASP A 529 -6.06 -25.48 36.20
N LYS A 530 -5.58 -25.69 34.97
CA LYS A 530 -5.08 -26.99 34.56
C LYS A 530 -3.74 -27.34 35.21
N CYS A 531 -2.84 -26.38 35.36
CA CYS A 531 -1.57 -26.56 36.05
C CYS A 531 -1.78 -26.92 37.52
N ARG A 532 -2.62 -26.16 38.24
CA ARG A 532 -2.99 -26.42 39.64
C ARG A 532 -3.54 -27.84 39.82
N ARG A 533 -4.50 -28.26 38.98
CA ARG A 533 -5.07 -29.63 39.03
C ARG A 533 -4.06 -30.75 38.78
N LEU A 534 -2.97 -30.47 38.08
CA LEU A 534 -1.92 -31.44 37.78
C LEU A 534 -0.72 -31.34 38.75
N GLY A 535 -0.77 -30.47 39.76
CA GLY A 535 0.37 -30.20 40.65
C GLY A 535 1.58 -29.61 39.92
N LYS A 536 1.32 -28.75 38.91
CA LYS A 536 2.32 -28.15 38.02
C LYS A 536 2.48 -26.65 38.21
N GLU A 537 2.70 -26.24 39.45
CA GLU A 537 2.78 -24.83 39.82
C GLU A 537 3.98 -24.10 39.20
N GLU A 538 5.04 -24.83 38.83
CA GLU A 538 6.21 -24.29 38.13
C GLU A 538 5.88 -23.67 36.75
N TYR A 539 4.69 -23.94 36.22
CA TYR A 539 4.23 -23.43 34.93
C TYR A 539 3.24 -22.28 35.02
N LEU A 540 2.86 -21.82 36.22
CA LEU A 540 1.91 -20.73 36.36
C LEU A 540 2.40 -19.46 35.66
N ILE A 541 1.45 -18.72 35.09
CA ILE A 541 1.70 -17.46 34.39
C ILE A 541 0.76 -16.37 34.92
N GLU A 542 1.12 -15.12 34.66
CA GLU A 542 0.24 -13.98 34.92
C GLU A 542 -1.05 -14.11 34.12
N GLU A 543 -2.18 -13.82 34.78
CA GLU A 543 -3.51 -13.89 34.17
C GLU A 543 -3.88 -12.59 33.43
N TRP A 544 -3.09 -11.52 33.58
CA TRP A 544 -3.36 -10.22 32.96
C TRP A 544 -2.08 -9.60 32.44
N LEU A 545 -2.09 -9.14 31.19
CA LEU A 545 -0.94 -8.43 30.59
C LEU A 545 -1.23 -6.94 30.40
N PRO A 546 -0.27 -6.05 30.67
CA PRO A 546 -0.39 -4.63 30.35
C PRO A 546 -0.40 -4.38 28.84
N ILE A 547 -1.08 -3.31 28.41
CA ILE A 547 -1.09 -2.83 27.02
C ILE A 547 -0.15 -1.63 26.91
N TYR A 548 0.67 -1.62 25.86
CA TYR A 548 1.59 -0.55 25.52
C TYR A 548 1.30 0.02 24.12
N GLU A 549 1.39 1.34 24.00
CA GLU A 549 1.51 2.01 22.71
C GLU A 549 2.97 2.01 22.27
N TYR A 550 3.21 1.60 21.03
CA TYR A 550 4.53 1.61 20.41
C TYR A 550 4.52 2.40 19.10
N SER A 551 5.55 3.20 18.85
CA SER A 551 5.83 3.76 17.54
C SER A 551 7.31 3.60 17.20
N GLY A 552 7.62 2.93 16.11
CA GLY A 552 8.97 2.86 15.56
C GLY A 552 9.34 4.10 14.75
N LYS A 553 8.33 4.85 14.25
CA LYS A 553 8.56 6.15 13.60
C LYS A 553 9.00 7.23 14.58
N HIS A 554 8.39 7.24 15.77
CA HIS A 554 8.66 8.21 16.84
C HIS A 554 9.54 7.62 17.95
N ASN A 555 9.99 6.37 17.80
CA ASN A 555 10.88 5.62 18.69
C ASN A 555 10.52 5.70 20.18
N TYR A 556 9.25 5.40 20.49
CA TYR A 556 8.77 5.32 21.87
C TYR A 556 8.00 4.03 22.12
N ILE A 557 7.98 3.65 23.39
CA ILE A 557 7.05 2.69 23.96
C ILE A 557 6.53 3.26 25.28
N ARG A 558 5.22 3.29 25.47
CA ARG A 558 4.60 3.85 26.69
C ARG A 558 3.34 3.07 27.08
N PRO A 559 3.00 3.00 28.37
CA PRO A 559 1.75 2.37 28.79
C PRO A 559 0.55 2.98 28.08
N ALA A 560 -0.39 2.14 27.67
CA ALA A 560 -1.70 2.63 27.29
C ALA A 560 -2.35 3.31 28.51
N PRO A 561 -3.14 4.38 28.33
CA PRO A 561 -3.94 4.93 29.41
C PRO A 561 -4.88 3.84 29.96
N GLU A 562 -5.27 3.96 31.23
CA GLU A 562 -6.29 3.08 31.80
C GLU A 562 -7.58 3.20 30.96
N ILE A 563 -8.08 2.06 30.47
CA ILE A 563 -9.22 2.00 29.55
C ILE A 563 -10.43 1.49 30.31
N LYS A 564 -11.43 2.36 30.49
CA LYS A 564 -12.70 2.00 31.14
C LYS A 564 -13.72 1.51 30.12
N GLU A 565 -14.80 0.88 30.58
CA GLU A 565 -15.87 0.40 29.68
C GLU A 565 -16.47 1.55 28.86
N GLU A 566 -16.61 2.74 29.46
CA GLU A 566 -17.11 3.94 28.78
C GLU A 566 -16.21 4.37 27.63
N ASP A 567 -14.89 4.26 27.80
CA ASP A 567 -13.90 4.56 26.76
C ASP A 567 -14.03 3.57 25.60
N VAL A 568 -14.20 2.28 25.90
CA VAL A 568 -14.41 1.24 24.89
C VAL A 568 -15.67 1.51 24.05
N ILE A 569 -16.77 1.90 24.70
CA ILE A 569 -18.02 2.28 24.02
C ILE A 569 -17.79 3.51 23.13
N ALA A 570 -17.09 4.53 23.63
CA ALA A 570 -16.77 5.74 22.86
C ALA A 570 -15.88 5.44 21.65
N MET A 571 -14.87 4.59 21.80
CA MET A 571 -13.99 4.15 20.71
C MET A 571 -14.77 3.42 19.61
N TRP A 572 -15.63 2.48 19.96
CA TRP A 572 -16.49 1.79 19.00
C TRP A 572 -17.46 2.74 18.28
N LYS A 573 -18.08 3.65 19.02
CA LYS A 573 -18.98 4.68 18.47
C LYS A 573 -18.24 5.55 17.44
N GLU A 574 -17.05 6.03 17.75
CA GLU A 574 -16.28 6.89 16.85
C GLU A 574 -15.81 6.14 15.61
N LEU A 575 -15.20 4.96 15.80
CA LEU A 575 -14.68 4.15 14.70
C LEU A 575 -15.78 3.77 13.70
N THR A 576 -16.92 3.29 14.21
CA THR A 576 -18.06 2.90 13.36
C THR A 576 -18.73 4.12 12.72
N LEU A 577 -18.81 5.26 13.40
CA LEU A 577 -19.31 6.51 12.84
C LEU A 577 -18.47 6.97 11.64
N ILE A 578 -17.15 6.93 11.74
CA ILE A 578 -16.24 7.27 10.63
C ILE A 578 -16.48 6.31 9.45
N PHE A 579 -16.57 5.01 9.72
CA PHE A 579 -16.84 3.99 8.72
C PHE A 579 -18.19 4.20 8.02
N MET A 580 -19.27 4.39 8.77
CA MET A 580 -20.62 4.61 8.23
C MET A 580 -20.70 5.88 7.39
N LYS A 581 -20.11 7.00 7.84
CA LYS A 581 -20.00 8.24 7.04
C LYS A 581 -19.25 8.02 5.74
N ASN A 582 -18.18 7.22 5.74
CA ASN A 582 -17.44 6.89 4.53
C ASN A 582 -18.23 5.98 3.59
N ILE A 583 -19.05 5.06 4.09
CA ILE A 583 -20.00 4.30 3.26
C ILE A 583 -21.01 5.24 2.61
N LEU A 584 -21.62 6.15 3.36
CA LEU A 584 -22.65 7.06 2.86
C LEU A 584 -22.17 8.05 1.78
N LYS A 585 -20.86 8.29 1.69
CA LYS A 585 -20.25 9.05 0.58
C LYS A 585 -20.19 8.25 -0.73
N LYS A 586 -20.30 6.93 -0.69
CA LYS A 586 -20.31 6.07 -1.88
C LYS A 586 -21.68 6.12 -2.56
N ARG A 587 -21.70 6.00 -3.89
CA ARG A 587 -22.91 6.15 -4.73
C ARG A 587 -24.08 5.25 -4.26
N CYS A 588 -23.83 3.96 -4.01
CA CYS A 588 -24.80 3.00 -3.49
C CYS A 588 -24.70 2.80 -1.95
N GLY A 589 -24.10 3.77 -1.25
CA GLY A 589 -23.77 3.66 0.17
C GLY A 589 -24.99 3.53 1.08
N TYR A 590 -26.11 4.16 0.73
CA TYR A 590 -27.31 4.18 1.56
C TYR A 590 -27.91 2.79 1.77
N GLY A 591 -28.31 2.12 0.68
CA GLY A 591 -28.87 0.76 0.76
C GLY A 591 -27.90 -0.23 1.39
N LYS A 592 -26.60 -0.11 1.07
CA LYS A 592 -25.54 -0.93 1.69
C LYS A 592 -25.49 -0.75 3.21
N LEU A 593 -25.49 0.48 3.71
CA LEU A 593 -25.47 0.73 5.15
C LEU A 593 -26.78 0.26 5.81
N LYS A 594 -27.93 0.53 5.19
CA LYS A 594 -29.24 0.10 5.71
C LYS A 594 -29.30 -1.41 5.94
N ALA A 595 -28.83 -2.19 4.97
CA ALA A 595 -28.82 -3.66 5.02
C ALA A 595 -27.72 -4.27 5.93
N MET A 596 -26.72 -3.50 6.34
CA MET A 596 -25.65 -4.04 7.20
C MET A 596 -26.14 -4.33 8.62
N THR A 597 -25.81 -5.53 9.12
CA THR A 597 -25.92 -5.85 10.55
C THR A 597 -24.89 -5.05 11.36
N ILE A 598 -25.14 -4.91 12.67
CA ILE A 598 -24.19 -4.24 13.57
C ILE A 598 -22.84 -4.97 13.58
N ASP A 599 -22.84 -6.30 13.61
CA ASP A 599 -21.60 -7.10 13.50
C ASP A 599 -20.82 -6.84 12.20
N ASN A 600 -21.50 -6.69 11.07
CA ASN A 600 -20.84 -6.34 9.82
C ASN A 600 -20.23 -4.93 9.89
N ILE A 601 -20.92 -3.97 10.53
CA ILE A 601 -20.39 -2.63 10.76
C ILE A 601 -19.13 -2.69 11.64
N LYS A 602 -19.20 -3.40 12.77
CA LYS A 602 -18.07 -3.59 13.70
C LYS A 602 -16.88 -4.23 12.99
N THR A 603 -17.09 -5.38 12.35
CA THR A 603 -16.06 -6.15 11.63
C THR A 603 -15.40 -5.34 10.52
N LEU A 604 -16.20 -4.72 9.64
CA LEU A 604 -15.67 -3.94 8.51
C LEU A 604 -15.02 -2.62 8.96
N SER A 605 -15.40 -2.08 10.11
CA SER A 605 -14.77 -0.86 10.64
C SER A 605 -13.33 -1.10 11.12
N ILE A 606 -13.03 -2.30 11.65
CA ILE A 606 -11.69 -2.72 12.07
C ILE A 606 -10.90 -3.30 10.90
N TYR A 607 -11.46 -4.30 10.21
CA TYR A 607 -10.71 -5.15 9.27
C TYR A 607 -10.97 -4.87 7.79
N GLN A 608 -12.00 -4.09 7.47
CA GLN A 608 -12.45 -3.74 6.11
C GLN A 608 -12.91 -4.87 5.20
N THR A 609 -12.72 -6.11 5.63
CA THR A 609 -13.22 -7.30 4.95
C THR A 609 -13.87 -8.26 5.94
N LEU A 610 -14.90 -8.98 5.49
CA LEU A 610 -15.54 -10.06 6.26
C LEU A 610 -14.79 -11.38 6.09
N THR A 611 -14.07 -11.56 4.99
CA THR A 611 -13.32 -12.78 4.69
C THR A 611 -11.93 -12.47 4.18
N MET A 612 -11.00 -13.40 4.39
CA MET A 612 -9.64 -13.30 3.89
C MET A 612 -9.21 -14.57 3.19
N CYS A 613 -8.56 -14.40 2.03
CA CYS A 613 -7.93 -15.46 1.27
C CYS A 613 -6.42 -15.47 1.54
N ILE A 614 -5.99 -15.91 2.73
CA ILE A 614 -4.57 -16.19 3.00
C ILE A 614 -4.40 -17.69 3.23
N GLY A 615 -4.15 -18.45 2.16
CA GLY A 615 -3.89 -19.91 2.18
C GLY A 615 -5.09 -20.80 2.55
N SER A 616 -6.01 -20.29 3.38
CA SER A 616 -7.30 -20.87 3.74
C SER A 616 -8.31 -19.73 3.86
N GLN A 617 -9.59 -19.98 3.56
CA GLN A 617 -10.64 -19.00 3.85
C GLN A 617 -10.75 -18.80 5.37
N LEU A 618 -10.56 -17.56 5.78
CA LEU A 618 -10.82 -17.07 7.14
C LEU A 618 -12.05 -16.17 7.11
N THR A 619 -12.85 -16.23 8.18
CA THR A 619 -13.98 -15.35 8.43
C THR A 619 -13.64 -14.45 9.61
N ASN A 620 -13.67 -13.14 9.39
CA ASN A 620 -13.46 -12.13 10.41
C ASN A 620 -14.75 -11.95 11.24
N HIS A 621 -14.58 -11.82 12.55
CA HIS A 621 -15.67 -11.55 13.49
C HIS A 621 -15.45 -10.21 14.19
N PRO A 622 -16.49 -9.59 14.78
CA PRO A 622 -16.33 -8.38 15.58
C PRO A 622 -15.30 -8.57 16.70
N ALA A 623 -14.44 -7.57 16.94
CA ALA A 623 -13.41 -7.64 17.98
C ALA A 623 -13.96 -7.43 19.40
N ASP A 624 -15.26 -7.18 19.57
CA ASP A 624 -15.96 -7.13 20.85
C ASP A 624 -16.59 -8.49 21.21
N ASN A 625 -16.46 -9.52 20.36
CA ASN A 625 -17.12 -10.82 20.59
C ASN A 625 -16.61 -11.59 21.82
N ASN A 626 -15.48 -11.17 22.42
CA ASN A 626 -14.97 -11.71 23.69
C ASN A 626 -15.20 -10.80 24.90
N TYR A 627 -15.97 -9.72 24.73
CA TYR A 627 -16.36 -8.84 25.84
C TYR A 627 -17.53 -9.44 26.62
N SER A 628 -17.85 -8.87 27.78
CA SER A 628 -19.07 -9.23 28.51
C SER A 628 -20.32 -8.96 27.66
N HIS A 629 -21.36 -9.79 27.79
CA HIS A 629 -22.63 -9.57 27.06
C HIS A 629 -23.25 -8.19 27.35
N LYS A 630 -23.08 -7.69 28.58
CA LYS A 630 -23.52 -6.34 28.97
C LYS A 630 -22.83 -5.27 28.10
N LEU A 631 -21.50 -5.33 28.00
CA LEU A 631 -20.72 -4.37 27.23
C LEU A 631 -21.02 -4.46 25.73
N GLN A 632 -21.15 -5.67 25.18
CA GLN A 632 -21.55 -5.88 23.77
C GLN A 632 -22.91 -5.21 23.49
N ASN A 633 -23.91 -5.42 24.35
CA ASN A 633 -25.22 -4.80 24.19
C ASN A 633 -25.15 -3.26 24.23
N GLN A 634 -24.32 -2.68 25.10
CA GLN A 634 -24.13 -1.23 25.18
C GLN A 634 -23.48 -0.68 23.90
N ILE A 635 -22.46 -1.36 23.38
CA ILE A 635 -21.81 -1.02 22.11
C ILE A 635 -22.83 -1.08 20.96
N ASP A 636 -23.57 -2.18 20.85
CA ASP A 636 -24.55 -2.38 19.79
C ASP A 636 -25.65 -1.33 19.81
N THR A 637 -26.15 -0.98 20.99
CA THR A 637 -27.17 0.08 21.17
C THR A 637 -26.68 1.41 20.64
N VAL A 638 -25.45 1.81 20.98
CA VAL A 638 -24.89 3.11 20.56
C VAL A 638 -24.61 3.13 19.06
N ILE A 639 -24.13 2.04 18.47
CA ILE A 639 -23.90 1.93 17.02
C ILE A 639 -25.22 1.97 16.26
N LEU A 640 -26.24 1.24 16.73
CA LEU A 640 -27.57 1.22 16.11
C LEU A 640 -28.21 2.60 16.10
N ALA A 641 -28.23 3.29 17.26
CA ALA A 641 -28.75 4.65 17.36
C ALA A 641 -28.03 5.60 16.38
N LYS A 642 -26.70 5.46 16.24
CA LYS A 642 -25.95 6.31 15.30
C LYS A 642 -26.19 5.94 13.84
N LYS A 643 -26.37 4.66 13.52
CA LYS A 643 -26.76 4.18 12.19
C LYS A 643 -28.09 4.79 11.78
N GLU A 644 -29.10 4.71 12.64
CA GLU A 644 -30.44 5.25 12.41
C GLU A 644 -30.42 6.77 12.24
N GLN A 645 -29.69 7.47 13.12
CA GLN A 645 -29.49 8.91 12.99
C GLN A 645 -28.91 9.30 11.63
N LEU A 646 -27.83 8.66 11.18
CA LEU A 646 -27.19 8.97 9.90
C LEU A 646 -28.09 8.67 8.69
N LEU A 647 -28.85 7.57 8.73
CA LEU A 647 -29.79 7.23 7.67
C LEU A 647 -30.92 8.26 7.61
N PHE A 648 -31.43 8.71 8.75
CA PHE A 648 -32.43 9.77 8.84
C PHE A 648 -31.91 11.10 8.32
N GLU A 649 -30.72 11.55 8.77
CA GLU A 649 -30.08 12.78 8.28
C GLU A 649 -29.88 12.76 6.77
N LYS A 650 -29.47 11.60 6.22
CA LYS A 650 -29.31 11.43 4.77
C LYS A 650 -30.63 11.57 4.03
N VAL A 651 -31.70 10.98 4.57
CA VAL A 651 -33.06 11.11 4.05
C VAL A 651 -33.52 12.56 4.03
N GLN A 652 -33.33 13.32 5.12
CA GLN A 652 -33.70 14.73 5.15
C GLN A 652 -32.90 15.58 4.16
N TYR A 653 -31.60 15.30 4.04
CA TYR A 653 -30.74 15.94 3.03
C TYR A 653 -31.27 15.71 1.61
N ILE A 654 -31.66 14.48 1.27
CA ILE A 654 -32.22 14.16 -0.06
C ILE A 654 -33.57 14.82 -0.28
N ARG A 655 -34.47 14.81 0.71
CA ARG A 655 -35.75 15.55 0.64
C ARG A 655 -35.54 17.02 0.29
N LYS A 656 -34.62 17.68 1.01
CA LYS A 656 -34.28 19.09 0.76
C LYS A 656 -33.73 19.29 -0.65
N LYS A 657 -32.85 18.39 -1.11
CA LYS A 657 -32.22 18.44 -2.43
C LYS A 657 -33.24 18.32 -3.56
N ILE A 658 -34.19 17.38 -3.45
CA ILE A 658 -35.27 17.21 -4.45
C ILE A 658 -36.17 18.43 -4.48
N LYS A 659 -36.57 18.97 -3.32
CA LYS A 659 -37.43 20.17 -3.23
C LYS A 659 -36.76 21.43 -3.82
N GLN A 660 -35.43 21.51 -3.76
CA GLN A 660 -34.67 22.62 -4.33
C GLN A 660 -34.49 22.48 -5.85
N ASP A 661 -34.27 21.26 -6.35
CA ASP A 661 -34.13 20.97 -7.77
C ASP A 661 -34.68 19.57 -8.09
N PRO A 662 -35.91 19.48 -8.64
CA PRO A 662 -36.52 18.20 -9.04
C PRO A 662 -35.70 17.41 -10.06
N ASN A 663 -34.83 18.06 -10.85
CA ASN A 663 -33.96 17.35 -11.80
C ASN A 663 -32.94 16.45 -11.09
N THR A 664 -32.71 16.65 -9.79
CA THR A 664 -31.82 15.80 -9.00
C THR A 664 -32.35 14.39 -8.76
N LEU A 665 -33.64 14.12 -9.00
CA LEU A 665 -34.29 12.80 -8.83
C LEU A 665 -33.51 11.66 -9.51
N LEU A 666 -32.94 11.94 -10.68
CA LEU A 666 -32.13 10.98 -11.45
C LEU A 666 -30.64 11.13 -11.21
N THR A 667 -30.18 11.84 -10.18
CA THR A 667 -28.80 11.71 -9.73
C THR A 667 -28.63 10.36 -9.03
N LYS A 668 -27.44 9.73 -9.14
CA LYS A 668 -27.20 8.40 -8.54
C LYS A 668 -27.45 8.42 -7.04
N GLU A 669 -27.03 9.49 -6.38
CA GLU A 669 -27.19 9.68 -4.95
C GLU A 669 -28.66 9.69 -4.50
N VAL A 670 -29.52 10.47 -5.17
CA VAL A 670 -30.95 10.56 -4.86
C VAL A 670 -31.67 9.26 -5.21
N PHE A 671 -31.41 8.73 -6.41
CA PHE A 671 -32.02 7.50 -6.89
C PHE A 671 -31.84 6.34 -5.90
N PHE A 672 -30.62 6.08 -5.42
CA PHE A 672 -30.38 4.96 -4.50
C PHE A 672 -31.04 5.14 -3.13
N VAL A 673 -31.36 6.37 -2.71
CA VAL A 673 -32.18 6.59 -1.50
C VAL A 673 -33.64 6.30 -1.79
N LEU A 674 -34.21 6.84 -2.87
CA LEU A 674 -35.61 6.58 -3.27
C LEU A 674 -35.88 5.10 -3.55
N LEU A 675 -34.88 4.39 -4.07
CA LEU A 675 -34.94 2.95 -4.26
C LEU A 675 -35.20 2.23 -2.92
N ASN A 676 -34.51 2.64 -1.87
CA ASN A 676 -34.52 1.98 -0.56
C ASN A 676 -35.55 2.55 0.44
N GLU A 677 -36.17 3.69 0.14
CA GLU A 677 -37.12 4.40 1.01
C GLU A 677 -38.50 4.55 0.35
N PRO A 678 -39.42 3.59 0.53
CA PRO A 678 -40.77 3.63 -0.07
C PRO A 678 -41.54 4.90 0.29
N ILE A 679 -41.47 5.35 1.54
CA ILE A 679 -42.23 6.53 2.01
C ILE A 679 -41.80 7.79 1.27
N ILE A 680 -40.50 8.00 1.08
CA ILE A 680 -39.98 9.18 0.35
C ILE A 680 -40.27 9.05 -1.14
N ARG A 681 -40.17 7.83 -1.67
CA ARG A 681 -40.50 7.57 -3.08
C ARG A 681 -41.96 7.93 -3.37
N GLU A 682 -42.89 7.54 -2.50
CA GLU A 682 -44.30 7.95 -2.60
C GLU A 682 -44.50 9.46 -2.38
N GLU A 683 -43.77 10.09 -1.44
CA GLU A 683 -43.80 11.54 -1.20
C GLU A 683 -43.53 12.34 -2.48
N PHE A 684 -42.58 11.89 -3.32
CA PHE A 684 -42.20 12.54 -4.59
C PHE A 684 -42.79 11.87 -5.83
N LYS A 685 -43.88 11.10 -5.68
CA LYS A 685 -44.50 10.38 -6.81
C LYS A 685 -44.88 11.31 -7.95
N LYS A 686 -45.43 12.49 -7.64
CA LYS A 686 -45.87 13.47 -8.65
C LYS A 686 -44.71 14.01 -9.46
N GLU A 687 -43.62 14.40 -8.80
CA GLU A 687 -42.41 14.90 -9.43
C GLU A 687 -41.73 13.83 -10.29
N ILE A 688 -41.74 12.58 -9.83
CA ILE A 688 -41.27 11.43 -10.61
C ILE A 688 -42.14 11.23 -11.84
N SER A 689 -43.47 11.20 -11.71
CA SER A 689 -44.40 11.09 -12.84
C SER A 689 -44.23 12.23 -13.85
N GLN A 690 -44.07 13.46 -13.38
CA GLN A 690 -43.84 14.63 -14.23
C GLN A 690 -42.52 14.49 -15.00
N LEU A 691 -41.44 14.11 -14.32
CA LEU A 691 -40.14 13.88 -14.95
C LEU A 691 -40.20 12.75 -15.99
N ILE A 692 -41.00 11.70 -15.72
CA ILE A 692 -41.26 10.64 -16.69
C ILE A 692 -41.97 11.19 -17.93
N ALA A 693 -43.04 11.97 -17.73
CA ALA A 693 -43.78 12.57 -18.83
C ALA A 693 -42.88 13.48 -19.69
N GLU A 694 -42.10 14.38 -19.06
CA GLU A 694 -41.17 15.29 -19.74
C GLU A 694 -40.11 14.54 -20.57
N GLN A 695 -39.57 13.45 -20.04
CA GLN A 695 -38.58 12.62 -20.71
C GLN A 695 -39.19 11.75 -21.84
N LEU A 696 -40.46 11.37 -21.75
CA LEU A 696 -41.15 10.56 -22.76
C LEU A 696 -41.71 11.37 -23.94
N VAL A 697 -41.82 12.69 -23.83
CA VAL A 697 -42.33 13.58 -24.90
C VAL A 697 -41.44 13.58 -26.15
N ASP A 698 -40.13 13.37 -26.00
CA ASP A 698 -39.22 13.11 -27.13
C ASP A 698 -38.46 11.79 -26.93
N PRO A 699 -39.02 10.67 -27.46
CA PRO A 699 -38.36 9.37 -27.40
C PRO A 699 -36.94 9.42 -27.99
N ARG A 700 -36.67 10.18 -29.06
CA ARG A 700 -35.34 10.18 -29.68
C ARG A 700 -34.30 10.80 -28.76
N THR A 701 -34.63 11.88 -28.04
CA THR A 701 -33.72 12.52 -27.09
C THR A 701 -33.55 11.68 -25.81
N PHE A 702 -34.59 10.98 -25.36
CA PHE A 702 -34.50 10.00 -24.29
C PHE A 702 -33.56 8.85 -24.65
N PHE A 703 -33.74 8.26 -25.85
CA PHE A 703 -33.00 7.08 -26.31
C PHE A 703 -31.60 7.39 -26.87
N ASN A 704 -31.30 8.60 -27.35
CA ASN A 704 -29.94 8.99 -27.73
C ASN A 704 -28.99 9.11 -26.52
N ASN A 705 -29.54 9.25 -25.30
CA ASN A 705 -28.81 9.20 -24.04
C ASN A 705 -28.79 7.78 -23.41
N LEU A 706 -29.51 6.83 -24.01
CA LEU A 706 -29.38 5.41 -23.70
C LEU A 706 -28.23 4.85 -24.52
N ASP A 707 -27.35 4.09 -23.87
CA ASP A 707 -26.56 3.10 -24.58
C ASP A 707 -27.47 1.89 -24.80
N PRO A 708 -27.96 1.63 -26.01
CA PRO A 708 -28.87 0.51 -26.29
C PRO A 708 -28.26 -0.85 -25.95
N THR A 709 -26.93 -0.96 -25.83
CA THR A 709 -26.32 -2.17 -25.29
C THR A 709 -26.82 -2.46 -23.88
N ALA A 710 -27.11 -1.47 -23.02
CA ALA A 710 -27.51 -1.68 -21.64
C ALA A 710 -28.85 -2.43 -21.46
N PHE A 711 -29.79 -2.26 -22.40
CA PHE A 711 -31.05 -3.01 -22.44
C PHE A 711 -30.92 -4.34 -23.20
N ALA A 712 -30.02 -4.44 -24.20
CA ALA A 712 -29.67 -5.71 -24.83
C ALA A 712 -28.87 -6.64 -23.88
N PHE A 713 -28.07 -6.06 -22.98
CA PHE A 713 -27.31 -6.72 -21.89
C PHE A 713 -28.22 -7.52 -20.95
N ASP A 714 -29.47 -7.09 -20.79
CA ASP A 714 -30.52 -7.74 -20.01
C ASP A 714 -30.94 -9.12 -20.60
N ASN A 715 -30.68 -9.34 -21.90
CA ASN A 715 -31.10 -10.56 -22.61
C ASN A 715 -29.96 -11.50 -23.05
N THR A 716 -28.71 -11.03 -23.26
CA THR A 716 -27.65 -11.91 -23.83
C THR A 716 -26.38 -12.11 -22.99
N TYR A 717 -25.91 -11.11 -22.24
CA TYR A 717 -24.65 -11.26 -21.48
C TYR A 717 -24.87 -11.61 -20.00
N LEU A 718 -25.91 -11.05 -19.36
CA LEU A 718 -26.33 -11.47 -18.02
C LEU A 718 -26.99 -12.86 -18.05
N TYR A 719 -27.73 -13.16 -19.11
CA TYR A 719 -28.40 -14.45 -19.31
C TYR A 719 -27.42 -15.62 -19.50
N ASN A 720 -26.30 -15.40 -20.20
CA ASN A 720 -25.32 -16.45 -20.47
C ASN A 720 -24.26 -16.63 -19.37
N ASN A 721 -24.00 -15.61 -18.54
CA ASN A 721 -22.99 -15.69 -17.46
C ASN A 721 -23.59 -15.93 -16.06
N TYR A 722 -24.89 -15.73 -15.85
CA TYR A 722 -25.55 -15.93 -14.56
C TYR A 722 -26.91 -16.63 -14.75
N LEU A 723 -26.86 -17.94 -15.01
CA LEU A 723 -28.01 -18.83 -14.87
C LEU A 723 -28.36 -19.01 -13.39
N LEU A 724 -29.15 -18.10 -12.83
CA LEU A 724 -29.82 -18.28 -11.55
C LEU A 724 -31.24 -17.71 -11.64
N GLU A 725 -32.21 -18.45 -11.11
CA GLU A 725 -33.65 -18.14 -11.04
C GLU A 725 -33.97 -16.87 -10.20
N ASP A 726 -32.95 -16.20 -9.65
CA ASP A 726 -33.08 -14.99 -8.84
C ASP A 726 -32.29 -13.80 -9.44
N LYS A 727 -32.83 -13.25 -10.53
CA LYS A 727 -32.26 -12.08 -11.23
C LYS A 727 -32.19 -10.83 -10.35
N GLU A 728 -33.18 -10.62 -9.47
CA GLU A 728 -33.19 -9.48 -8.54
C GLU A 728 -32.13 -9.65 -7.44
N GLY A 729 -31.88 -10.87 -6.96
CA GLY A 729 -30.78 -11.17 -6.04
C GLY A 729 -29.39 -10.89 -6.63
N ALA A 730 -29.15 -11.27 -7.89
CA ALA A 730 -27.87 -11.07 -8.58
C ALA A 730 -27.56 -9.59 -8.87
N ILE A 731 -28.56 -8.80 -9.29
CA ILE A 731 -28.41 -7.36 -9.52
C ILE A 731 -28.13 -6.64 -8.19
N ASN A 732 -28.74 -7.06 -7.08
CA ASN A 732 -28.59 -6.38 -5.79
C ASN A 732 -27.33 -6.78 -4.99
N THR A 733 -26.59 -7.81 -5.40
CA THR A 733 -25.44 -8.34 -4.64
C THR A 733 -24.08 -7.96 -5.22
N ASN A 734 -23.97 -7.66 -6.52
CA ASN A 734 -22.70 -7.26 -7.15
C ASN A 734 -22.61 -5.74 -7.38
N PRO A 735 -21.72 -5.01 -6.67
CA PRO A 735 -21.56 -3.56 -6.81
C PRO A 735 -21.17 -3.07 -8.21
N PHE A 736 -20.46 -3.89 -8.99
CA PHE A 736 -20.08 -3.57 -10.37
C PHE A 736 -21.31 -3.64 -11.29
N THR A 737 -22.11 -4.70 -11.14
CA THR A 737 -23.37 -4.88 -11.87
C THR A 737 -24.36 -3.76 -11.54
N ILE A 738 -24.52 -3.38 -10.27
CA ILE A 738 -25.34 -2.22 -9.86
C ILE A 738 -24.86 -0.94 -10.54
N LYS A 739 -23.54 -0.71 -10.58
CA LYS A 739 -22.96 0.53 -11.10
C LYS A 739 -23.20 0.68 -12.61
N GLU A 740 -23.00 -0.39 -13.37
CA GLU A 740 -23.15 -0.38 -14.82
C GLU A 740 -24.63 -0.41 -15.22
N TYR A 741 -25.46 -1.20 -14.53
CA TYR A 741 -26.91 -1.24 -14.77
C TYR A 741 -27.57 0.11 -14.49
N TYR A 742 -27.32 0.73 -13.34
CA TYR A 742 -27.87 2.06 -13.00
C TYR A 742 -27.02 3.22 -13.50
N LYS A 743 -26.17 3.01 -14.52
CA LYS A 743 -25.38 4.08 -15.14
C LYS A 743 -26.29 5.08 -15.85
N TYR A 744 -27.34 4.60 -16.49
CA TYR A 744 -28.25 5.36 -17.34
C TYR A 744 -29.41 5.96 -16.53
N SER A 745 -29.81 7.20 -16.84
CA SER A 745 -30.94 7.89 -16.21
C SER A 745 -32.27 7.20 -16.52
N SER A 746 -32.43 6.70 -17.73
CA SER A 746 -33.59 5.94 -18.20
C SER A 746 -33.89 4.67 -17.39
N ILE A 747 -32.86 3.86 -17.09
CA ILE A 747 -33.01 2.65 -16.26
C ILE A 747 -33.44 3.04 -14.84
N ARG A 748 -32.88 4.11 -14.30
CA ARG A 748 -33.26 4.63 -12.98
C ARG A 748 -34.69 5.13 -12.97
N LEU A 749 -35.11 5.82 -14.03
CA LEU A 749 -36.47 6.32 -14.21
C LEU A 749 -37.47 5.16 -14.33
N TYR A 750 -37.17 4.15 -15.14
CA TYR A 750 -37.94 2.91 -15.26
C TYR A 750 -38.14 2.23 -13.90
N GLU A 751 -37.08 2.11 -13.12
CA GLU A 751 -37.11 1.41 -11.83
C GLU A 751 -37.88 2.17 -10.76
N LEU A 752 -37.82 3.51 -10.77
CA LEU A 752 -38.69 4.33 -9.93
C LEU A 752 -40.15 4.18 -10.35
N ALA A 753 -40.45 4.21 -11.66
CA ALA A 753 -41.79 4.04 -12.20
C ALA A 753 -42.38 2.68 -11.83
N LYS A 754 -41.60 1.60 -11.99
CA LYS A 754 -41.94 0.23 -11.62
C LYS A 754 -42.28 0.13 -10.13
N ARG A 755 -41.47 0.73 -9.25
CA ARG A 755 -41.68 0.68 -7.79
C ARG A 755 -42.80 1.57 -7.25
N LEU A 756 -43.33 2.48 -8.08
CA LEU A 756 -44.46 3.35 -7.79
C LEU A 756 -45.76 2.86 -8.45
N ASP A 757 -45.69 1.74 -9.16
CA ASP A 757 -46.76 1.16 -9.97
C ASP A 757 -47.36 2.18 -10.96
N LEU A 758 -46.46 2.95 -11.60
CA LEU A 758 -46.83 3.98 -12.57
C LEU A 758 -47.09 3.35 -13.95
N PRO A 759 -48.21 3.67 -14.64
CA PRO A 759 -48.50 3.12 -15.97
C PRO A 759 -47.42 3.45 -17.01
N GLU A 760 -46.69 4.54 -16.81
CA GLU A 760 -45.56 4.97 -17.63
C GLU A 760 -44.38 3.98 -17.59
N ALA A 761 -44.29 3.11 -16.57
CA ALA A 761 -43.27 2.04 -16.54
C ALA A 761 -43.42 1.08 -17.73
N ILE A 762 -44.67 0.79 -18.12
CA ILE A 762 -44.98 -0.03 -19.30
C ILE A 762 -44.52 0.71 -20.56
N GLN A 763 -44.82 2.01 -20.66
CA GLN A 763 -44.45 2.84 -21.80
C GLN A 763 -42.93 2.95 -21.96
N ILE A 764 -42.18 3.16 -20.87
CA ILE A 764 -40.71 3.17 -20.89
C ILE A 764 -40.16 1.82 -21.37
N ARG A 765 -40.71 0.70 -20.88
CA ARG A 765 -40.30 -0.65 -21.29
C ARG A 765 -40.59 -0.93 -22.76
N GLU A 766 -41.77 -0.56 -23.25
CA GLU A 766 -42.16 -0.75 -24.63
C GLU A 766 -41.35 0.13 -25.59
N ALA A 767 -41.10 1.38 -25.21
CA ALA A 767 -40.27 2.30 -25.97
C ALA A 767 -38.80 1.83 -26.02
N ALA A 768 -38.26 1.32 -24.90
CA ALA A 768 -36.92 0.72 -24.85
C ALA A 768 -36.81 -0.54 -25.71
N SER A 769 -37.83 -1.41 -25.68
CA SER A 769 -37.89 -2.61 -26.53
C SER A 769 -37.91 -2.24 -28.02
N THR A 770 -38.69 -1.22 -28.38
CA THR A 770 -38.80 -0.73 -29.76
C THR A 770 -37.49 -0.13 -30.25
N TYR A 771 -36.79 0.64 -29.41
CA TYR A 771 -35.50 1.25 -29.75
C TYR A 771 -34.36 0.23 -29.79
N ALA A 772 -34.34 -0.77 -28.90
CA ALA A 772 -33.37 -1.86 -28.92
C ALA A 772 -33.45 -2.66 -30.24
N ILE A 773 -34.68 -2.96 -30.70
CA ILE A 773 -34.91 -3.62 -32.00
C ILE A 773 -34.42 -2.75 -33.17
N ASP A 774 -34.63 -1.43 -33.13
CA ASP A 774 -34.18 -0.50 -34.18
C ASP A 774 -32.64 -0.31 -34.16
N PHE A 775 -32.03 -0.31 -32.97
CA PHE A 775 -30.58 -0.28 -32.81
C PHE A 775 -29.93 -1.57 -33.29
N ASP A 776 -30.42 -2.75 -32.88
CA ASP A 776 -29.89 -4.04 -33.32
C ASP A 776 -30.00 -4.20 -34.84
N MET A 777 -31.10 -3.72 -35.46
CA MET A 777 -31.21 -3.64 -36.92
C MET A 777 -30.13 -2.72 -37.53
N LYS A 778 -29.97 -1.49 -37.02
CA LYS A 778 -28.97 -0.54 -37.54
C LYS A 778 -27.53 -1.02 -37.31
N HIS A 779 -27.25 -1.70 -36.20
CA HIS A 779 -25.94 -2.27 -35.88
C HIS A 779 -25.66 -3.49 -36.76
N ALA A 780 -26.61 -4.41 -36.93
CA ALA A 780 -26.48 -5.56 -37.82
C ALA A 780 -26.23 -5.15 -39.27
N ILE A 781 -26.90 -4.08 -39.74
CA ILE A 781 -26.68 -3.48 -41.07
C ILE A 781 -25.30 -2.80 -41.14
N ARG A 782 -24.90 -2.02 -40.12
CA ARG A 782 -23.62 -1.29 -40.11
C ARG A 782 -22.39 -2.21 -40.06
N TYR A 783 -22.52 -3.39 -39.47
CA TYR A 783 -21.43 -4.37 -39.32
C TYR A 783 -21.57 -5.60 -40.24
N ASN A 784 -22.43 -5.53 -41.26
CA ASN A 784 -22.57 -6.57 -42.30
C ASN A 784 -22.82 -7.98 -41.73
N MET A 785 -23.70 -8.09 -40.72
CA MET A 785 -24.05 -9.40 -40.17
C MET A 785 -24.83 -10.25 -41.20
N PRO A 786 -24.71 -11.59 -41.15
CA PRO A 786 -25.36 -12.49 -42.11
C PRO A 786 -26.88 -12.24 -42.21
N PHE A 787 -27.39 -12.25 -43.43
CA PHE A 787 -28.78 -11.92 -43.79
C PHE A 787 -29.83 -12.68 -42.96
N ARG A 788 -29.51 -13.90 -42.51
CA ARG A 788 -30.39 -14.75 -41.71
C ARG A 788 -30.67 -14.17 -40.31
N ILE A 789 -29.68 -13.56 -39.66
CA ILE A 789 -29.86 -12.91 -38.35
C ILE A 789 -30.71 -11.64 -38.50
N ILE A 790 -30.49 -10.88 -39.58
CA ILE A 790 -31.32 -9.71 -39.91
C ILE A 790 -32.78 -10.14 -40.16
N PHE A 791 -32.98 -11.28 -40.83
CA PHE A 791 -34.30 -11.84 -41.11
C PHE A 791 -34.99 -12.37 -39.85
N ASP A 792 -34.27 -13.05 -38.97
CA ASP A 792 -34.83 -13.57 -37.71
C ASP A 792 -35.25 -12.43 -36.77
N ILE A 793 -34.46 -11.35 -36.67
CA ILE A 793 -34.82 -10.13 -35.94
C ILE A 793 -36.07 -9.47 -36.55
N TYR A 794 -36.20 -9.49 -37.89
CA TYR A 794 -37.35 -8.95 -38.60
C TYR A 794 -38.63 -9.78 -38.41
N GLN A 795 -38.52 -11.11 -38.31
CA GLN A 795 -39.67 -11.99 -38.05
C GLN A 795 -40.21 -11.82 -36.63
N VAL A 796 -39.34 -11.71 -35.63
CA VAL A 796 -39.75 -11.41 -34.24
C VAL A 796 -40.56 -10.11 -34.17
N LYS A 797 -40.17 -9.08 -34.96
CA LYS A 797 -40.87 -7.78 -35.08
C LYS A 797 -42.27 -7.90 -35.70
N LYS A 798 -42.49 -8.89 -36.57
CA LYS A 798 -43.79 -9.17 -37.19
C LYS A 798 -44.73 -9.87 -36.20
N GLU A 799 -44.23 -10.90 -35.52
CA GLU A 799 -45.01 -11.71 -34.57
C GLU A 799 -45.47 -10.89 -33.34
N THR A 800 -44.60 -10.06 -32.75
CA THR A 800 -45.00 -9.21 -31.60
C THR A 800 -46.04 -8.14 -31.94
N LYS A 801 -46.12 -7.72 -33.20
CA LYS A 801 -47.09 -6.70 -33.66
C LYS A 801 -48.47 -7.31 -33.87
N GLU A 802 -48.53 -8.55 -34.32
CA GLU A 802 -49.77 -9.31 -34.51
C GLU A 802 -50.37 -9.73 -33.15
N GLU A 803 -49.56 -10.21 -32.20
CA GLU A 803 -50.02 -10.69 -30.89
C GLU A 803 -50.59 -9.56 -29.99
N LYS A 804 -49.98 -8.36 -30.03
CA LYS A 804 -50.47 -7.19 -29.28
C LYS A 804 -51.76 -6.59 -29.85
N THR A 805 -51.97 -6.72 -31.15
CA THR A 805 -53.21 -6.26 -31.82
C THR A 805 -54.41 -7.13 -31.41
N GLU A 806 -54.17 -8.42 -31.19
CA GLU A 806 -55.19 -9.38 -30.76
C GLU A 806 -55.58 -9.19 -29.27
N GLN A 807 -54.61 -8.98 -28.38
CA GLN A 807 -54.88 -8.71 -26.95
C GLN A 807 -55.64 -7.39 -26.72
N TYR A 808 -55.38 -6.36 -27.53
CA TYR A 808 -56.08 -5.07 -27.41
C TYR A 808 -57.54 -5.19 -27.84
N LYS A 809 -57.84 -5.93 -28.92
CA LYS A 809 -59.23 -6.20 -29.36
C LYS A 809 -60.03 -6.99 -28.31
N ASN A 810 -59.39 -7.91 -27.60
CA ASN A 810 -60.05 -8.72 -26.56
C ASN A 810 -60.36 -7.95 -25.27
N ARG A 811 -59.67 -6.84 -24.98
CA ARG A 811 -59.94 -5.99 -23.79
C ARG A 811 -61.05 -4.95 -24.01
N VAL A 812 -61.37 -4.61 -25.25
CA VAL A 812 -62.33 -3.53 -25.59
C VAL A 812 -63.77 -4.05 -25.78
N SER A 813 -63.98 -5.35 -25.92
CA SER A 813 -65.28 -5.95 -26.32
C SER A 813 -66.13 -6.56 -25.20
N GLN A 814 -65.78 -6.42 -23.91
CA GLN A 814 -66.64 -6.88 -22.81
C GLN A 814 -67.25 -5.71 -22.01
N PRO A 815 -68.59 -5.52 -22.02
CA PRO A 815 -69.26 -4.50 -21.22
C PRO A 815 -69.34 -4.92 -19.75
N LYS A 816 -68.86 -4.04 -18.86
CA LYS A 816 -69.05 -4.12 -17.40
C LYS A 816 -70.53 -3.93 -17.05
N LYS A 817 -71.20 -4.97 -16.54
CA LYS A 817 -72.35 -4.81 -15.64
C LYS A 817 -71.87 -4.96 -14.20
N VAL A 818 -71.93 -3.86 -13.47
CA VAL A 818 -71.83 -3.79 -12.02
C VAL A 818 -73.25 -3.97 -11.46
N ASN A 819 -73.44 -4.85 -10.48
CA ASN A 819 -74.31 -4.49 -9.37
C ASN A 819 -73.86 -5.15 -8.06
N LEU A 820 -73.91 -4.32 -7.02
CA LEU A 820 -73.54 -4.58 -5.64
C LEU A 820 -74.67 -5.32 -4.88
N ARG A 821 -74.27 -5.93 -3.75
CA ARG A 821 -75.08 -6.34 -2.59
C ARG A 821 -76.04 -7.52 -2.79
N GLU A 822 -75.65 -8.68 -2.23
CA GLU A 822 -76.42 -9.40 -1.19
C GLU A 822 -75.73 -10.72 -0.81
N LYS A 823 -75.24 -10.78 0.43
CA LYS A 823 -75.36 -11.89 1.42
C LYS A 823 -74.17 -11.88 2.38
N VAL A 824 -74.39 -11.15 3.47
CA VAL A 824 -73.78 -11.41 4.78
C VAL A 824 -74.43 -12.67 5.36
N LEU A 825 -73.63 -13.51 6.02
CA LEU A 825 -73.89 -14.23 7.28
C LEU A 825 -73.51 -15.73 7.25
N ALA A 826 -72.46 -16.00 8.05
CA ALA A 826 -72.36 -17.05 9.06
C ALA A 826 -72.21 -18.53 8.67
N VAL A 827 -71.41 -19.19 9.53
CA VAL A 827 -71.18 -20.65 9.68
C VAL A 827 -70.32 -21.23 8.55
N GLY A 828 -69.20 -21.88 8.77
CA GLY A 828 -68.68 -22.63 9.90
C GLY A 828 -68.02 -23.88 9.32
N GLU A 829 -66.79 -24.16 9.73
CA GLU A 829 -66.09 -25.45 9.63
C GLU A 829 -65.89 -26.15 8.27
N ASN A 830 -64.68 -26.69 8.16
CA ASN A 830 -64.24 -27.88 7.41
C ASN A 830 -63.70 -27.79 5.97
N ASN A 831 -62.55 -28.45 5.84
CA ASN A 831 -62.08 -29.29 4.73
C ASN A 831 -61.55 -28.61 3.47
N ASN A 832 -60.22 -28.44 3.41
CA ASN A 832 -59.49 -28.48 2.14
C ASN A 832 -58.66 -29.78 2.02
N PRO A 833 -59.08 -30.75 1.19
CA PRO A 833 -58.41 -32.04 1.01
C PRO A 833 -57.12 -31.99 0.15
N LEU A 834 -56.62 -30.81 -0.24
CA LEU A 834 -55.36 -30.66 -0.98
C LEU A 834 -54.10 -30.69 -0.10
N LEU A 835 -54.22 -30.46 1.21
CA LEU A 835 -53.07 -30.49 2.14
C LEU A 835 -52.70 -31.89 2.66
N ALA A 836 -53.57 -32.89 2.45
CA ALA A 836 -53.29 -34.29 2.81
C ALA A 836 -52.54 -35.07 1.70
N ARG A 837 -52.39 -34.49 0.50
CA ARG A 837 -51.73 -35.14 -0.65
C ARG A 837 -50.27 -34.71 -0.87
N LEU A 838 -49.81 -33.64 -0.24
CA LEU A 838 -48.43 -33.16 -0.40
C LEU A 838 -47.44 -33.64 0.68
N ASN A 839 -47.92 -34.27 1.77
CA ASN A 839 -47.09 -34.63 2.94
C ASN A 839 -46.91 -36.14 3.17
N ARG A 840 -47.14 -36.99 2.15
CA ARG A 840 -46.76 -38.40 2.19
C ARG A 840 -46.08 -38.79 0.89
N GLN A 841 -44.75 -38.72 0.87
CA GLN A 841 -43.84 -39.66 0.17
C GLN A 841 -42.42 -39.09 0.12
N ILE A 842 -41.70 -39.11 1.26
CA ILE A 842 -40.24 -39.26 1.24
C ILE A 842 -39.87 -40.16 2.42
N GLN A 843 -39.60 -41.43 2.14
CA GLN A 843 -38.63 -42.27 2.85
C GLN A 843 -37.97 -43.19 1.80
N PRO A 844 -36.72 -43.60 2.06
CA PRO A 844 -35.72 -43.86 1.02
C PRO A 844 -35.71 -45.33 0.59
N ALA A 845 -35.38 -45.60 -0.68
CA ALA A 845 -35.06 -46.94 -1.14
C ALA A 845 -33.75 -46.93 -1.95
N GLU A 846 -32.89 -47.87 -1.57
CA GLU A 846 -31.56 -48.16 -2.10
C GLU A 846 -31.59 -48.85 -3.48
N LEU A 847 -30.47 -48.65 -4.20
CA LEU A 847 -29.79 -49.55 -5.14
C LEU A 847 -30.49 -49.96 -6.46
N ALA A 848 -29.99 -49.40 -7.57
CA ALA A 848 -29.76 -50.14 -8.82
C ALA A 848 -28.65 -49.50 -9.70
N ASP A 849 -27.62 -50.30 -9.96
CA ASP A 849 -26.66 -50.42 -11.08
C ASP A 849 -26.06 -49.17 -11.82
N PRO A 850 -24.72 -48.98 -11.81
CA PRO A 850 -24.04 -47.89 -12.49
C PRO A 850 -23.42 -48.33 -13.84
N GLN A 851 -24.14 -48.19 -14.96
CA GLN A 851 -23.51 -48.18 -16.29
C GLN A 851 -24.24 -47.27 -17.27
N LEU A 852 -23.89 -45.97 -17.26
CA LEU A 852 -23.91 -45.05 -18.41
C LEU A 852 -23.41 -43.67 -17.95
N ILE A 853 -22.12 -43.59 -17.61
CA ILE A 853 -21.44 -42.29 -17.45
C ILE A 853 -21.13 -41.80 -18.86
N SER A 854 -21.85 -40.78 -19.32
CA SER A 854 -21.39 -39.95 -20.42
C SER A 854 -20.03 -39.35 -20.00
N PRO A 855 -18.98 -39.39 -20.85
CA PRO A 855 -17.68 -38.90 -20.46
C PRO A 855 -17.81 -37.42 -20.06
N PRO A 856 -17.20 -36.99 -18.93
CA PRO A 856 -17.24 -35.61 -18.52
C PRO A 856 -16.70 -34.74 -19.66
N LYS A 857 -17.47 -33.73 -20.07
CA LYS A 857 -17.02 -32.73 -21.05
C LYS A 857 -15.66 -32.22 -20.58
N SER A 858 -14.60 -32.48 -21.37
CA SER A 858 -13.25 -32.02 -21.07
C SER A 858 -13.28 -30.51 -20.88
N LYS A 859 -12.86 -30.02 -19.70
CA LYS A 859 -12.76 -28.58 -19.43
C LYS A 859 -11.86 -27.92 -20.48
N SER A 860 -12.23 -26.72 -20.91
CA SER A 860 -11.35 -25.97 -21.81
C SER A 860 -10.06 -25.61 -21.08
N LEU A 861 -8.96 -25.48 -21.83
CA LEU A 861 -7.66 -25.05 -21.30
C LEU A 861 -7.79 -23.74 -20.48
N TYR A 862 -8.58 -22.79 -20.98
CA TYR A 862 -8.89 -21.55 -20.27
C TYR A 862 -9.54 -21.80 -18.90
N GLN A 863 -10.54 -22.68 -18.80
CA GLN A 863 -11.20 -23.00 -17.53
C GLN A 863 -10.24 -23.63 -16.52
N VAL A 864 -9.36 -24.52 -16.98
CA VAL A 864 -8.33 -25.13 -16.12
C VAL A 864 -7.39 -24.07 -15.56
N PHE A 865 -7.02 -23.07 -16.35
CA PHE A 865 -6.15 -21.98 -15.89
C PHE A 865 -6.86 -20.96 -14.99
N VAL A 866 -8.13 -20.65 -15.24
CA VAL A 866 -8.95 -19.81 -14.35
C VAL A 866 -9.08 -20.47 -12.97
N GLU A 867 -9.30 -21.79 -12.91
CA GLU A 867 -9.39 -22.53 -11.65
C GLU A 867 -8.06 -22.56 -10.87
N ASN A 868 -6.92 -22.63 -11.58
CA ASN A 868 -5.60 -22.74 -10.94
C ASN A 868 -4.96 -21.38 -10.61
N LEU A 869 -5.14 -20.35 -11.44
CA LEU A 869 -4.51 -19.04 -11.28
C LEU A 869 -5.46 -17.96 -10.75
N GLY A 870 -6.77 -18.16 -10.86
CA GLY A 870 -7.81 -17.17 -10.55
C GLY A 870 -8.09 -16.22 -11.72
N GLN A 871 -9.37 -15.84 -11.88
CA GLN A 871 -9.85 -14.99 -12.99
C GLN A 871 -9.13 -13.64 -13.06
N GLU A 872 -8.88 -13.00 -11.91
CA GLU A 872 -8.21 -11.70 -11.84
C GLU A 872 -6.79 -11.72 -12.44
N LYS A 873 -6.03 -12.81 -12.25
CA LYS A 873 -4.71 -12.95 -12.88
C LYS A 873 -4.79 -13.13 -14.39
N MET A 874 -5.85 -13.79 -14.87
CA MET A 874 -6.10 -13.99 -16.30
C MET A 874 -6.47 -12.66 -16.99
N ASP A 875 -7.23 -11.79 -16.31
CA ASP A 875 -7.65 -10.49 -16.85
C ASP A 875 -6.49 -9.49 -17.01
N HIS A 876 -5.40 -9.67 -16.25
CA HIS A 876 -4.20 -8.83 -16.32
C HIS A 876 -3.17 -9.29 -17.36
N ASP A 877 -3.38 -10.43 -18.01
CA ASP A 877 -2.51 -10.96 -19.07
C ASP A 877 -3.29 -11.17 -20.38
N PRO A 878 -3.46 -10.11 -21.19
CA PRO A 878 -4.23 -10.17 -22.42
C PRO A 878 -3.57 -11.07 -23.48
N ILE A 879 -2.25 -11.25 -23.45
CA ILE A 879 -1.50 -12.12 -24.37
C ILE A 879 -1.83 -13.59 -24.06
N PHE A 880 -1.73 -13.98 -22.79
CA PHE A 880 -2.03 -15.33 -22.34
C PHE A 880 -3.50 -15.68 -22.56
N THR A 881 -4.42 -14.82 -22.11
CA THR A 881 -5.86 -15.06 -22.24
C THR A 881 -6.30 -15.18 -23.70
N LYS A 882 -5.85 -14.25 -24.57
CA LYS A 882 -6.18 -14.30 -26.01
C LYS A 882 -5.65 -15.58 -26.66
N THR A 883 -4.48 -16.04 -26.25
CA THR A 883 -3.84 -17.24 -26.81
C THR A 883 -4.55 -18.51 -26.35
N LEU A 884 -4.88 -18.65 -25.06
CA LEU A 884 -5.63 -19.80 -24.54
C LEU A 884 -7.05 -19.90 -25.09
N LEU A 885 -7.73 -18.78 -25.35
CA LEU A 885 -9.08 -18.76 -25.93
C LEU A 885 -9.11 -19.23 -27.39
N LYS A 886 -8.00 -19.14 -28.11
CA LYS A 886 -7.87 -19.62 -29.50
C LYS A 886 -7.57 -21.12 -29.58
N THR A 887 -6.99 -21.68 -28.52
CA THR A 887 -6.55 -23.08 -28.51
C THR A 887 -7.71 -24.02 -28.24
N ARG A 888 -7.90 -25.00 -29.13
CA ARG A 888 -8.89 -26.09 -28.98
C ARG A 888 -8.33 -27.36 -28.35
N MET A 889 -7.05 -27.35 -27.97
CA MET A 889 -6.34 -28.49 -27.38
C MET A 889 -6.77 -28.72 -25.91
N THR A 890 -6.96 -29.98 -25.54
CA THR A 890 -7.07 -30.41 -24.14
C THR A 890 -5.66 -30.67 -23.61
N PRO A 891 -5.16 -29.90 -22.64
CA PRO A 891 -3.75 -30.00 -22.25
C PRO A 891 -3.48 -31.24 -21.38
N GLY A 892 -2.33 -31.85 -21.57
CA GLY A 892 -1.72 -32.71 -20.55
C GLY A 892 -1.15 -31.89 -19.39
N VAL A 893 -0.93 -32.53 -18.24
CA VAL A 893 -0.33 -31.92 -17.03
C VAL A 893 1.01 -31.24 -17.33
N ALA A 894 1.82 -31.81 -18.23
CA ALA A 894 3.10 -31.24 -18.65
C ALA A 894 2.95 -29.91 -19.39
N ILE A 895 1.91 -29.77 -20.23
CA ILE A 895 1.63 -28.51 -20.95
C ILE A 895 1.19 -27.44 -19.96
N ILE A 896 0.32 -27.77 -19.01
CA ILE A 896 -0.12 -26.84 -17.96
C ILE A 896 1.10 -26.32 -17.18
N LYS A 897 1.98 -27.22 -16.76
CA LYS A 897 3.17 -26.88 -15.99
C LYS A 897 4.10 -25.93 -16.74
N ASP A 898 4.36 -26.21 -18.01
CA ASP A 898 5.19 -25.35 -18.86
C ASP A 898 4.55 -23.97 -19.07
N LEU A 899 3.25 -23.90 -19.36
CA LEU A 899 2.54 -22.62 -19.51
C LEU A 899 2.54 -21.79 -18.22
N THR A 900 2.41 -22.43 -17.06
CA THR A 900 2.56 -21.76 -15.75
C THR A 900 3.97 -21.23 -15.55
N ALA A 901 5.00 -21.99 -15.93
CA ALA A 901 6.40 -21.56 -15.84
C ALA A 901 6.69 -20.37 -16.77
N ILE A 902 6.21 -20.42 -18.02
CA ILE A 902 6.38 -19.35 -19.01
C ILE A 902 5.67 -18.06 -18.54
N ASN A 903 4.43 -18.16 -18.06
CA ASN A 903 3.69 -17.02 -17.50
C ASN A 903 4.41 -16.42 -16.28
N SER A 904 4.82 -17.27 -15.34
CA SER A 904 5.56 -16.81 -14.15
C SER A 904 6.86 -16.09 -14.50
N PHE A 905 7.62 -16.62 -15.47
CA PHE A 905 8.83 -15.99 -15.98
C PHE A 905 8.51 -14.62 -16.60
N TYR A 906 7.50 -14.52 -17.46
CA TYR A 906 7.10 -13.26 -18.08
C TYR A 906 6.67 -12.21 -17.04
N CYS A 907 5.79 -12.56 -16.11
CA CYS A 907 5.36 -11.66 -15.04
C CYS A 907 6.53 -11.20 -14.14
N GLN A 908 7.49 -12.07 -13.86
CA GLN A 908 8.67 -11.69 -13.08
C GLN A 908 9.56 -10.70 -13.84
N LYS A 909 9.76 -10.90 -15.15
CA LYS A 909 10.64 -10.03 -15.95
C LYS A 909 10.03 -8.68 -16.28
N ILE A 910 8.72 -8.61 -16.50
CA ILE A 910 8.06 -7.32 -16.78
C ILE A 910 7.99 -6.41 -15.56
N MET A 911 8.08 -6.97 -14.35
CA MET A 911 8.08 -6.24 -13.07
C MET A 911 9.48 -5.83 -12.60
N ASP A 912 10.55 -6.37 -13.20
CA ASP A 912 11.94 -6.07 -12.82
C ASP A 912 12.39 -4.76 -13.49
N THR A 913 12.67 -3.74 -12.67
CA THR A 913 13.00 -2.37 -13.10
C THR A 913 14.23 -2.28 -14.00
N ARG A 914 15.11 -3.31 -13.97
CA ARG A 914 16.27 -3.43 -14.88
C ARG A 914 15.88 -3.62 -16.34
N TYR A 915 14.62 -4.01 -16.61
CA TYR A 915 14.08 -4.28 -17.94
C TYR A 915 13.02 -3.25 -18.39
N SER A 916 12.99 -2.07 -17.75
CA SER A 916 11.96 -1.04 -17.95
C SER A 916 11.97 -0.33 -19.31
N SER A 917 13.00 -0.53 -20.15
CA SER A 917 13.02 0.07 -21.48
C SER A 917 11.94 -0.54 -22.39
N GLU A 918 11.24 0.28 -23.17
CA GLU A 918 10.19 -0.18 -24.10
C GLU A 918 10.69 -1.25 -25.07
N LYS A 919 11.95 -1.16 -25.53
CA LYS A 919 12.55 -2.16 -26.42
C LYS A 919 12.58 -3.55 -25.77
N VAL A 920 13.04 -3.63 -24.52
CA VAL A 920 13.12 -4.90 -23.79
C VAL A 920 11.73 -5.44 -23.47
N LYS A 921 10.78 -4.58 -23.13
CA LYS A 921 9.38 -4.97 -22.90
C LYS A 921 8.79 -5.59 -24.18
N ARG A 922 8.99 -4.95 -25.33
CA ARG A 922 8.55 -5.49 -26.62
C ARG A 922 9.20 -6.83 -26.96
N GLU A 923 10.49 -7.00 -26.70
CA GLU A 923 11.19 -8.29 -26.87
C GLU A 923 10.61 -9.38 -25.95
N LEU A 924 10.25 -9.04 -24.71
CA LEU A 924 9.60 -9.96 -23.77
C LEU A 924 8.18 -10.34 -24.22
N ASP A 925 7.38 -9.38 -24.69
CA ASP A 925 6.02 -9.63 -25.20
C ASP A 925 6.06 -10.55 -26.43
N LEU A 926 7.00 -10.31 -27.35
CA LEU A 926 7.19 -11.14 -28.56
C LEU A 926 7.66 -12.55 -28.22
N PHE A 927 8.64 -12.68 -27.32
CA PHE A 927 9.04 -14.00 -26.81
C PHE A 927 7.87 -14.73 -26.16
N TYR A 928 7.12 -14.03 -25.31
CA TYR A 928 6.03 -14.64 -24.55
C TYR A 928 4.95 -15.17 -25.48
N GLN A 929 4.54 -14.38 -26.48
CA GLN A 929 3.61 -14.84 -27.51
C GLN A 929 4.16 -16.06 -28.28
N ASP A 930 5.40 -15.99 -28.79
CA ASP A 930 6.02 -17.09 -29.53
C ASP A 930 6.10 -18.38 -28.69
N ALA A 931 6.45 -18.27 -27.41
CA ALA A 931 6.56 -19.42 -26.51
C ALA A 931 5.20 -20.08 -26.24
N LEU A 932 4.14 -19.27 -26.08
CA LEU A 932 2.78 -19.78 -25.94
C LEU A 932 2.30 -20.47 -27.23
N ASP A 933 2.53 -19.85 -28.39
CA ASP A 933 2.15 -20.41 -29.68
C ASP A 933 2.87 -21.73 -29.96
N ILE A 934 4.18 -21.80 -29.68
CA ILE A 934 4.96 -23.05 -29.78
C ILE A 934 4.39 -24.11 -28.85
N ARG A 935 4.13 -23.78 -27.58
CA ARG A 935 3.72 -24.79 -26.59
C ARG A 935 2.29 -25.28 -26.78
N LEU A 936 1.44 -24.46 -27.40
CA LEU A 936 0.06 -24.80 -27.73
C LEU A 936 -0.12 -25.31 -29.16
N SER A 937 0.97 -25.43 -29.93
CA SER A 937 0.95 -26.02 -31.27
C SER A 937 0.77 -27.53 -31.24
N ASP A 938 0.46 -28.12 -32.39
CA ASP A 938 0.31 -29.56 -32.56
C ASP A 938 1.62 -30.34 -32.32
N ASN A 939 2.78 -29.67 -32.35
CA ASN A 939 4.09 -30.29 -32.11
C ASN A 939 4.92 -29.47 -31.09
N PRO A 940 4.56 -29.54 -29.80
CA PRO A 940 5.05 -28.57 -28.84
C PRO A 940 6.46 -28.93 -28.36
N SER A 941 7.45 -28.11 -28.70
CA SER A 941 8.87 -28.36 -28.40
C SER A 941 9.46 -27.38 -27.39
N LYS A 942 10.03 -27.91 -26.30
CA LYS A 942 10.82 -27.10 -25.34
C LYS A 942 12.02 -26.45 -26.03
N GLN A 943 12.65 -27.13 -27.00
CA GLN A 943 13.80 -26.58 -27.72
C GLN A 943 13.41 -25.38 -28.57
N GLN A 944 12.27 -25.41 -29.27
CA GLN A 944 11.80 -24.27 -30.07
C GLN A 944 11.51 -23.04 -29.18
N MET A 945 11.04 -23.24 -27.94
CA MET A 945 10.87 -22.14 -26.99
C MET A 945 12.22 -21.55 -26.55
N ILE A 946 13.24 -22.38 -26.34
CA ILE A 946 14.60 -21.92 -26.05
C ILE A 946 15.19 -21.17 -27.25
N ASP A 947 14.94 -21.64 -28.47
CA ASP A 947 15.39 -20.97 -29.69
C ASP A 947 14.69 -19.60 -29.86
N SER A 948 13.40 -19.51 -29.50
CA SER A 948 12.67 -18.25 -29.43
C SER A 948 13.25 -17.30 -28.37
N ALA A 949 13.58 -17.81 -27.18
CA ALA A 949 14.25 -17.03 -26.15
C ALA A 949 15.61 -16.51 -26.63
N HIS A 950 16.38 -17.34 -27.35
CA HIS A 950 17.67 -16.94 -27.92
C HIS A 950 17.51 -15.84 -28.99
N LYS A 951 16.47 -15.96 -29.83
CA LYS A 951 16.12 -14.96 -30.87
C LYS A 951 15.77 -13.60 -30.27
N HIS A 952 14.95 -13.57 -29.22
CA HIS A 952 14.42 -12.33 -28.65
C HIS A 952 15.29 -11.74 -27.54
N PHE A 953 16.02 -12.57 -26.78
CA PHE A 953 16.92 -12.10 -25.74
C PHE A 953 18.33 -11.89 -26.27
N GLN A 954 18.54 -10.77 -26.95
CA GLN A 954 19.87 -10.39 -27.37
C GLN A 954 20.73 -9.95 -26.17
N HIS A 955 22.04 -10.23 -26.23
CA HIS A 955 23.00 -9.65 -25.28
C HIS A 955 23.07 -8.13 -25.46
N ARG A 956 23.12 -7.39 -24.35
CA ARG A 956 23.30 -5.93 -24.37
C ARG A 956 24.55 -5.50 -25.16
N ASP A 957 25.58 -6.35 -25.11
CA ASP A 957 26.88 -6.14 -25.77
C ASP A 957 27.09 -7.07 -26.97
N SER A 958 26.04 -7.33 -27.76
CA SER A 958 26.10 -8.25 -28.92
C SER A 958 27.25 -7.91 -29.89
N LYS A 959 27.50 -6.62 -30.14
CA LYS A 959 28.61 -6.15 -30.99
C LYS A 959 29.99 -6.51 -30.41
N ALA A 960 30.19 -6.33 -29.10
CA ALA A 960 31.45 -6.67 -28.45
C ALA A 960 31.69 -8.18 -28.44
N ARG A 961 30.63 -8.99 -28.32
CA ARG A 961 30.72 -10.45 -28.40
C ARG A 961 31.02 -10.96 -29.80
N ILE A 962 30.43 -10.36 -30.83
CA ILE A 962 30.78 -10.67 -32.24
C ILE A 962 32.24 -10.31 -32.52
N LEU A 963 32.71 -9.16 -32.01
CA LEU A 963 34.11 -8.79 -32.11
C LEU A 963 35.02 -9.79 -31.37
N ALA A 964 34.64 -10.23 -30.18
CA ALA A 964 35.36 -11.27 -29.44
C ALA A 964 35.42 -12.59 -30.21
N ASP A 965 34.33 -12.97 -30.89
CA ASP A 965 34.31 -14.16 -31.76
C ASP A 965 35.24 -14.01 -32.97
N ALA A 966 35.24 -12.85 -33.63
CA ALA A 966 36.15 -12.58 -34.73
C ALA A 966 37.63 -12.62 -34.29
N LEU A 967 37.93 -12.01 -33.14
CA LEU A 967 39.27 -12.04 -32.54
C LEU A 967 39.69 -13.47 -32.13
N MET A 968 38.75 -14.27 -31.62
CA MET A 968 38.99 -15.66 -31.28
C MET A 968 39.30 -16.51 -32.52
N VAL A 969 38.60 -16.28 -33.64
CA VAL A 969 38.90 -16.96 -34.92
C VAL A 969 40.25 -16.52 -35.46
N ILE A 970 40.55 -15.22 -35.49
CA ILE A 970 41.84 -14.71 -35.98
C ILE A 970 43.00 -15.25 -35.12
N SER A 971 42.86 -15.21 -33.79
CA SER A 971 43.88 -15.73 -32.87
C SER A 971 44.03 -17.25 -32.89
N SER A 972 43.05 -18.00 -33.43
CA SER A 972 43.17 -19.45 -33.60
C SER A 972 44.23 -19.82 -34.64
N LEU A 973 44.49 -18.94 -35.63
CA LEU A 973 45.59 -19.10 -36.59
C LEU A 973 46.97 -19.04 -35.93
N PHE A 974 47.05 -18.48 -34.72
CA PHE A 974 48.27 -18.36 -33.91
C PHE A 974 48.22 -19.25 -32.65
N GLY A 975 47.32 -20.24 -32.59
CA GLY A 975 47.19 -21.21 -31.50
C GLY A 975 46.48 -20.69 -30.23
N VAL A 976 46.52 -19.40 -29.92
CA VAL A 976 45.89 -18.82 -28.71
C VAL A 976 44.37 -18.97 -28.73
N GLY A 977 43.74 -18.75 -29.89
CA GLY A 977 42.29 -18.92 -30.03
C GLY A 977 41.84 -20.36 -29.79
N LEU A 978 42.67 -21.36 -30.15
CA LEU A 978 42.37 -22.78 -29.90
C LEU A 978 42.38 -23.11 -28.40
N LEU A 979 43.27 -22.50 -27.61
CA LEU A 979 43.30 -22.67 -26.15
C LEU A 979 42.05 -22.06 -25.49
N VAL A 980 41.62 -20.88 -25.94
CA VAL A 980 40.38 -20.25 -25.44
C VAL A 980 39.16 -21.09 -25.81
N VAL A 981 39.09 -21.58 -27.05
CA VAL A 981 38.06 -22.51 -27.51
C VAL A 981 38.03 -23.77 -26.64
N ALA A 982 39.17 -24.42 -26.42
CA ALA A 982 39.26 -25.62 -25.61
C ALA A 982 38.80 -25.37 -24.16
N GLY A 983 39.26 -24.28 -23.53
CA GLY A 983 38.85 -23.92 -22.16
C GLY A 983 37.34 -23.66 -22.04
N ARG A 984 36.73 -23.04 -23.06
CA ARG A 984 35.28 -22.82 -23.10
C ARG A 984 34.50 -24.13 -23.26
N VAL A 985 34.92 -25.00 -24.19
CA VAL A 985 34.27 -26.31 -24.40
C VAL A 985 34.38 -27.19 -23.16
N LEU A 986 35.57 -27.24 -22.52
CA LEU A 986 35.79 -28.00 -21.28
C LEU A 986 34.97 -27.45 -20.11
N SER A 987 34.64 -26.15 -20.11
CA SER A 987 33.77 -25.52 -19.11
C SER A 987 32.27 -25.63 -19.43
N GLY A 988 31.88 -26.43 -20.43
CA GLY A 988 30.49 -26.59 -20.87
C GLY A 988 29.88 -25.35 -21.52
N ARG A 989 30.71 -24.41 -22.01
CA ARG A 989 30.26 -23.17 -22.66
C ARG A 989 30.25 -23.33 -24.18
N THR A 990 29.46 -22.51 -24.86
CA THR A 990 29.43 -22.46 -26.32
C THR A 990 30.77 -22.00 -26.88
N LEU A 991 31.14 -22.56 -28.04
CA LEU A 991 32.35 -22.22 -28.79
C LEU A 991 32.52 -20.70 -28.93
N PHE A 992 31.47 -20.05 -29.46
CA PHE A 992 31.40 -18.60 -29.65
C PHE A 992 30.71 -17.89 -28.47
N PHE A 993 31.21 -16.72 -28.09
CA PHE A 993 30.64 -15.80 -27.10
C PHE A 993 29.28 -15.24 -27.53
N SER A 994 29.06 -15.02 -28.83
CA SER A 994 27.76 -14.60 -29.38
C SER A 994 26.68 -15.67 -29.21
N LYS A 995 27.05 -16.95 -29.24
CA LYS A 995 26.12 -18.08 -29.07
C LYS A 995 25.83 -18.45 -27.61
N ALA A 996 26.50 -17.82 -26.64
CA ALA A 996 26.28 -18.13 -25.23
C ALA A 996 24.86 -17.72 -24.80
N PRO A 997 24.16 -18.53 -23.99
CA PRO A 997 22.82 -18.17 -23.53
C PRO A 997 22.85 -16.89 -22.70
N THR A 998 21.81 -16.08 -22.79
CA THR A 998 21.65 -14.94 -21.88
C THR A 998 21.30 -15.41 -20.47
N ALA A 999 21.44 -14.53 -19.47
CA ALA A 999 20.94 -14.80 -18.13
C ALA A 999 19.43 -15.08 -18.13
N ARG A 1000 18.67 -14.35 -18.95
CA ARG A 1000 17.22 -14.56 -19.16
C ARG A 1000 16.92 -15.92 -19.76
N GLU A 1001 17.69 -16.32 -20.79
CA GLU A 1001 17.55 -17.65 -21.41
C GLU A 1001 17.89 -18.77 -20.42
N THR A 1002 18.94 -18.60 -19.62
CA THR A 1002 19.35 -19.59 -18.60
C THR A 1002 18.29 -19.77 -17.52
N GLU A 1003 17.70 -18.68 -17.06
CA GLU A 1003 16.62 -18.70 -16.06
C GLU A 1003 15.34 -19.33 -16.60
N LEU A 1004 15.01 -19.08 -17.88
CA LEU A 1004 13.92 -19.77 -18.56
C LEU A 1004 14.19 -21.28 -18.67
N ARG A 1005 15.40 -21.69 -19.08
CA ARG A 1005 15.81 -23.11 -19.14
C ARG A 1005 15.61 -23.78 -17.78
N ASN A 1006 16.06 -23.15 -16.69
CA ASN A 1006 15.90 -23.66 -15.34
C ASN A 1006 14.43 -23.77 -14.93
N SER A 1007 13.61 -22.77 -15.30
CA SER A 1007 12.17 -22.76 -15.02
C SER A 1007 11.43 -23.88 -15.77
N LEU A 1008 11.86 -24.19 -16.99
CA LEU A 1008 11.32 -25.27 -17.82
C LEU A 1008 11.89 -26.67 -17.48
N GLN A 1009 12.95 -26.78 -16.67
CA GLN A 1009 13.57 -28.05 -16.25
C GLN A 1009 13.18 -28.47 -14.84
N MET A 1010 12.98 -27.51 -13.92
CA MET A 1010 12.38 -27.77 -12.59
C MET A 1010 10.86 -28.03 -12.70
N GLY A 1011 10.30 -27.80 -13.88
CA GLY A 1011 8.94 -28.12 -14.30
C GLY A 1011 8.89 -29.41 -15.12
#